data_AF-A0A965Y4P9-F1
#
_entry.id   AF-A0A965Y4P9-F1
#
_cell.length_a   1.000
_cell.length_b   1.000
_cell.length_c   1.000
_cell.angle_alpha   90.00
_cell.angle_beta   90.00
_cell.angle_gamma   90.00
#
_symmetry.space_group_name_H-M   'P 1'
#
loop_
_entity.id
_entity.type
_entity.pdbx_description
1 polymer ?
#
loop_
_entity_poly.entity_id
_entity_poly.type
_entity_poly.pdbx_seq_one_letter_code
_entity_poly.pdbx_strand_id
1 'polypeptide(L)'
;MSRYNIVAETAEYTVVSEYRPGTRVGSGYQSEADLESSFISLLRTQGYEYLPLHDEAALITNLRKQLEQLNGFAFSDGEWGRFFPECIANSNEGIAEKTRKIQEDHVQILRRDDGSTKNIRLLDKKNVHNNRLQVINQYEESGGAHGARYDVTILVNGLPLVHAELKRRGVAIREAFNQIKRYQRDSFWAASGLFEYVQIFIISNGTHTKYYSNTTRASHVRENAESERRKSKKTSNSFEFTSFWADGNNRAIAELADFTKTFLAKHTLLNVLTKYCVFTSEDLLLVLRPYQIAATERILSRIEISTNYKKTGTIEAGGYIWHTTGSGKTLTSFKTARIASALPYIDKVLFVVDRKDLDYQTMKEYDRFQKGAANSNTSTRILQRQLEDGTSRIIITTIQKLDVFVSKNKGHEVFKKHVVLIFDECHRSQFGDMHAKIVKSFRNYHLFGFTGTPIFAANAGSGGNPLLRTTPQAFGDKLHTYTIVDAINDGNVLPFRIDYINTLKMKDGVKDKNVPAIDTEKALADPNRIREVVNYILDHFDQKTKRSSFYSLQGQRVSGFNSLLAVSSIPAAMKYYTELKKQLSERGRKLNIAAIFSYSANEADPEDGVPDEGFDTESLDCTSRDFLESAIADYNADFSVNFDTSSEKFQNYYKDLSMRMKRREVDLLVVVNMFLTGFDATTLNTLWVDKNLRQHGLIQAFSRTNRILNSVKTFGNIICFRNLQQETDEAIALFGDKDAGSIVLLKNYEAYYFGYDENGTHHPGYSELIEELEGRFPPGQSIVGEQNQKDFISLFGAVLRLRNILTAFDGFSGGEILSVRDFQDYQSVYIDLYHELAKGRPADREKINDDIIFEIELIRQVEI
;
A
#
# COMPACT_ATOMS: atom_id res chain seq x y z
N MET A 1 3.13 32.08 -3.75
CA MET A 1 1.88 32.79 -4.11
C MET A 1 1.25 32.04 -5.29
N SER A 2 -0.01 31.62 -5.15
CA SER A 2 -0.77 30.95 -6.21
C SER A 2 -0.80 31.81 -7.47
N ARG A 3 -0.31 31.28 -8.59
CA ARG A 3 -0.35 31.92 -9.92
C ARG A 3 -1.74 31.86 -10.58
N TYR A 4 -2.74 31.33 -9.88
CA TYR A 4 -4.09 31.18 -10.39
C TYR A 4 -5.07 31.97 -9.51
N ASN A 5 -5.84 32.86 -10.15
CA ASN A 5 -7.07 33.41 -9.56
C ASN A 5 -8.04 32.24 -9.34
N ILE A 6 -8.79 32.23 -8.22
CA ILE A 6 -9.88 31.27 -8.02
C ILE A 6 -10.91 31.54 -9.13
N VAL A 7 -11.00 30.62 -10.10
CA VAL A 7 -11.91 30.76 -11.25
C VAL A 7 -13.28 30.12 -10.95
N ALA A 8 -13.34 29.15 -10.04
CA ALA A 8 -14.57 28.52 -9.57
C ALA A 8 -14.40 27.90 -8.16
N GLU A 9 -15.41 28.06 -7.32
CA GLU A 9 -15.59 27.33 -6.06
C GLU A 9 -16.73 26.33 -6.28
N THR A 10 -16.53 25.05 -5.94
CA THR A 10 -17.54 24.00 -6.11
C THR A 10 -17.55 23.06 -4.92
N ALA A 11 -18.74 22.62 -4.54
CA ALA A 11 -18.97 21.62 -3.51
C ALA A 11 -18.90 20.17 -4.04
N GLU A 12 -18.51 19.99 -5.32
CA GLU A 12 -18.53 18.70 -6.01
C GLU A 12 -17.17 17.99 -6.08
N TYR A 13 -16.13 18.50 -5.43
CA TYR A 13 -14.90 17.73 -5.23
C TYR A 13 -15.05 16.84 -3.99
N THR A 14 -14.65 15.58 -4.11
CA THR A 14 -14.64 14.63 -2.99
C THR A 14 -13.52 14.98 -2.01
N VAL A 15 -12.36 15.38 -2.51
CA VAL A 15 -11.24 15.88 -1.68
C VAL A 15 -11.14 17.39 -1.82
N VAL A 16 -11.30 18.10 -0.71
CA VAL A 16 -11.17 19.56 -0.66
C VAL A 16 -9.76 19.99 -1.07
N SER A 17 -9.65 21.08 -1.85
CA SER A 17 -8.34 21.51 -2.37
C SER A 17 -7.41 22.04 -1.27
N GLU A 18 -7.95 22.82 -0.34
CA GLU A 18 -7.28 23.32 0.86
C GLU A 18 -8.32 23.32 1.98
N TYR A 19 -7.95 22.84 3.17
CA TYR A 19 -8.80 22.93 4.35
C TYR A 19 -8.16 23.81 5.41
N ARG A 20 -8.97 24.72 5.98
CA ARG A 20 -8.58 25.55 7.12
C ARG A 20 -9.43 25.15 8.32
N PRO A 21 -8.81 24.57 9.37
CA PRO A 21 -9.52 24.22 10.60
C PRO A 21 -10.26 25.42 11.18
N GLY A 22 -11.48 25.19 11.67
CA GLY A 22 -12.23 26.21 12.39
C GLY A 22 -11.64 26.49 13.78
N THR A 23 -12.03 27.60 14.39
CA THR A 23 -11.73 27.87 15.80
C THR A 23 -12.38 26.81 16.69
N ARG A 24 -11.59 26.18 17.57
CA ARG A 24 -12.08 25.19 18.53
C ARG A 24 -13.06 25.83 19.51
N VAL A 25 -14.22 25.21 19.69
CA VAL A 25 -15.25 25.66 20.63
C VAL A 25 -15.27 24.65 21.80
N GLY A 26 -14.84 25.09 22.98
CA GLY A 26 -14.84 24.28 24.22
C GLY A 26 -13.45 24.17 24.87
N SER A 27 -13.38 24.50 26.16
CA SER A 27 -12.16 24.42 26.99
C SER A 27 -12.25 23.37 28.10
N GLY A 28 -13.33 22.57 28.13
CA GLY A 28 -13.62 21.60 29.19
C GLY A 28 -13.36 20.15 28.79
N TYR A 29 -13.36 19.26 29.79
CA TYR A 29 -13.37 17.81 29.59
C TYR A 29 -14.59 17.40 28.76
N GLN A 30 -14.39 16.52 27.77
CA GLN A 30 -15.44 16.01 26.88
C GLN A 30 -15.55 14.50 27.08
N SER A 31 -16.70 14.02 27.57
CA SER A 31 -16.95 12.57 27.70
C SER A 31 -17.15 11.92 26.32
N GLU A 32 -17.11 10.59 26.28
CA GLU A 32 -17.42 9.82 25.05
C GLU A 32 -18.86 10.09 24.57
N ALA A 33 -19.82 10.16 25.49
CA ALA A 33 -21.22 10.49 25.20
C ALA A 33 -21.39 11.93 24.67
N ASP A 34 -20.60 12.89 25.18
CA ASP A 34 -20.62 14.26 24.67
C ASP A 34 -20.01 14.34 23.26
N LEU A 35 -18.95 13.56 23.01
CA LEU A 35 -18.31 13.45 21.70
C LEU A 35 -19.26 12.84 20.68
N GLU A 36 -19.93 11.74 21.04
CA GLU A 36 -20.96 11.08 20.22
C GLU A 36 -22.13 12.02 19.92
N SER A 37 -22.67 12.69 20.94
CA SER A 37 -23.78 13.64 20.79
C SER A 37 -23.40 14.80 19.87
N SER A 38 -22.17 15.33 20.02
CA SER A 38 -21.64 16.40 19.16
C SER A 38 -21.46 15.92 17.72
N PHE A 39 -20.96 14.69 17.54
CA PHE A 39 -20.76 14.06 16.23
C PHE A 39 -22.10 13.86 15.50
N ILE A 40 -23.10 13.29 16.17
CA ILE A 40 -24.45 13.10 15.60
C ILE A 40 -25.10 14.46 15.28
N SER A 41 -24.96 15.45 16.18
CA SER A 41 -25.46 16.81 15.93
C SER A 41 -24.86 17.39 14.65
N LEU A 42 -23.54 17.28 14.47
CA LEU A 42 -22.85 17.76 13.28
C LEU A 42 -23.28 17.02 12.00
N LEU A 43 -23.49 15.71 12.06
CA LEU A 43 -24.06 14.95 10.94
C LEU A 43 -25.47 15.46 10.57
N ARG A 44 -26.31 15.74 11.56
CA ARG A 44 -27.66 16.30 11.33
C ARG A 44 -27.61 17.66 10.64
N THR A 45 -26.67 18.53 11.00
CA THR A 45 -26.50 19.83 10.31
C THR A 45 -26.09 19.67 8.84
N GLN A 46 -25.50 18.52 8.47
CA GLN A 46 -25.13 18.18 7.09
C GLN A 46 -26.21 17.37 6.35
N GLY A 47 -27.41 17.27 6.93
CA GLY A 47 -28.57 16.66 6.28
C GLY A 47 -28.72 15.15 6.50
N TYR A 48 -28.07 14.58 7.51
CA TYR A 48 -28.32 13.20 7.93
C TYR A 48 -29.57 13.14 8.80
N GLU A 49 -30.51 12.24 8.46
CA GLU A 49 -31.69 11.99 9.29
C GLU A 49 -31.32 11.11 10.49
N TYR A 50 -31.54 11.58 11.71
CA TYR A 50 -31.34 10.77 12.91
C TYR A 50 -32.56 9.88 13.15
N LEU A 51 -32.34 8.57 13.36
CA LEU A 51 -33.39 7.62 13.69
C LEU A 51 -33.06 6.85 14.98
N PRO A 52 -33.94 6.82 15.98
CA PRO A 52 -33.76 6.04 17.21
C PRO A 52 -34.15 4.58 16.98
N LEU A 53 -33.41 3.86 16.12
CA LEU A 53 -33.63 2.44 15.85
C LEU A 53 -32.77 1.61 16.80
N HIS A 54 -33.42 0.82 17.66
CA HIS A 54 -32.74 0.00 18.68
C HIS A 54 -32.92 -1.50 18.48
N ASP A 55 -33.66 -1.91 17.44
CA ASP A 55 -33.91 -3.31 17.12
C ASP A 55 -33.89 -3.57 15.61
N GLU A 56 -33.74 -4.84 15.26
CA GLU A 56 -33.61 -5.28 13.87
C GLU A 56 -34.89 -5.10 13.06
N ALA A 57 -36.06 -5.31 13.66
CA ALA A 57 -37.33 -5.20 12.97
C ALA A 57 -37.57 -3.76 12.49
N ALA A 58 -37.21 -2.78 13.32
CA ALA A 58 -37.24 -1.36 13.00
C ALA A 58 -36.24 -1.03 11.87
N LEU A 59 -35.04 -1.63 11.87
CA LEU A 59 -34.05 -1.47 10.81
C LEU A 59 -34.54 -2.03 9.46
N ILE A 60 -35.11 -3.23 9.45
CA ILE A 60 -35.69 -3.86 8.25
C ILE A 60 -36.85 -3.04 7.69
N THR A 61 -37.71 -2.52 8.57
CA THR A 61 -38.84 -1.67 8.19
C THR A 61 -38.36 -0.36 7.55
N ASN A 62 -37.33 0.27 8.14
CA ASN A 62 -36.70 1.45 7.55
C ASN A 62 -36.08 1.12 6.19
N LEU A 63 -35.34 0.01 6.08
CA LEU A 63 -34.72 -0.42 4.82
C LEU A 63 -35.76 -0.58 3.70
N ARG A 64 -36.89 -1.26 3.96
CA ARG A 64 -38.00 -1.38 3.01
C ARG A 64 -38.44 0.00 2.51
N LYS A 65 -38.77 0.89 3.44
CA LYS A 65 -39.23 2.26 3.15
C LYS A 65 -38.21 3.04 2.31
N GLN A 66 -36.92 2.93 2.60
CA GLN A 66 -35.88 3.64 1.84
C GLN A 66 -35.72 3.08 0.42
N LEU A 67 -35.75 1.76 0.26
CA LEU A 67 -35.68 1.12 -1.06
C LEU A 67 -36.91 1.43 -1.91
N GLU A 68 -38.10 1.46 -1.31
CA GLU A 68 -39.35 1.87 -1.95
C GLU A 68 -39.23 3.29 -2.52
N GLN A 69 -38.77 4.23 -1.69
CA GLN A 69 -38.61 5.62 -2.10
C GLN A 69 -37.53 5.81 -3.17
N LEU A 70 -36.39 5.12 -3.07
CA LEU A 70 -35.32 5.19 -4.08
C LEU A 70 -35.79 4.70 -5.45
N ASN A 71 -36.63 3.66 -5.46
CA ASN A 71 -37.06 2.99 -6.68
C ASN A 71 -38.43 3.46 -7.20
N GLY A 72 -39.08 4.40 -6.51
CA GLY A 72 -40.44 4.85 -6.83
C GLY A 72 -41.42 3.68 -6.91
N PHE A 73 -41.36 2.78 -5.93
CA PHE A 73 -42.07 1.51 -5.91
C PHE A 73 -42.53 1.19 -4.48
N ALA A 74 -43.64 0.48 -4.32
CA ALA A 74 -44.08 -0.03 -3.02
C ALA A 74 -44.12 -1.55 -3.10
N PHE A 75 -43.45 -2.25 -2.17
CA PHE A 75 -43.52 -3.71 -2.13
C PHE A 75 -44.86 -4.14 -1.54
N SER A 76 -45.44 -5.22 -2.05
CA SER A 76 -46.40 -5.99 -1.25
C SER A 76 -45.68 -6.71 -0.11
N ASP A 77 -46.40 -7.14 0.92
CA ASP A 77 -45.79 -7.91 2.02
C ASP A 77 -45.26 -9.26 1.53
N GLY A 78 -45.92 -9.88 0.54
CA GLY A 78 -45.44 -11.11 -0.10
C GLY A 78 -44.16 -10.88 -0.92
N GLU A 79 -44.09 -9.78 -1.67
CA GLU A 79 -42.90 -9.39 -2.41
C GLU A 79 -41.72 -9.10 -1.48
N TRP A 80 -41.92 -8.32 -0.43
CA TRP A 80 -40.88 -8.01 0.55
C TRP A 80 -40.41 -9.27 1.30
N GLY A 81 -41.35 -10.11 1.71
CA GLY A 81 -41.09 -11.37 2.39
C GLY A 81 -40.24 -12.36 1.58
N ARG A 82 -40.24 -12.26 0.24
CA ARG A 82 -39.33 -13.01 -0.64
C ARG A 82 -38.04 -12.25 -0.95
N PHE A 83 -38.16 -10.98 -1.34
CA PHE A 83 -37.02 -10.17 -1.79
C PHE A 83 -35.98 -9.97 -0.69
N PHE A 84 -36.42 -9.71 0.55
CA PHE A 84 -35.49 -9.49 1.66
C PHE A 84 -34.59 -10.72 1.93
N PRO A 85 -35.11 -11.92 2.23
CA PRO A 85 -34.25 -13.08 2.49
C PRO A 85 -33.52 -13.59 1.25
N GLU A 86 -34.09 -13.48 0.04
CA GLU A 86 -33.43 -13.99 -1.17
C GLU A 86 -32.32 -13.07 -1.68
N CYS A 87 -32.57 -11.75 -1.69
CA CYS A 87 -31.71 -10.77 -2.36
C CYS A 87 -30.93 -9.86 -1.41
N ILE A 88 -31.35 -9.68 -0.16
CA ILE A 88 -30.68 -8.78 0.79
C ILE A 88 -29.97 -9.55 1.91
N ALA A 89 -30.75 -10.34 2.66
CA ALA A 89 -30.35 -11.04 3.89
C ALA A 89 -30.25 -12.56 3.69
N ASN A 90 -29.71 -12.98 2.53
CA ASN A 90 -29.48 -14.40 2.26
C ASN A 90 -28.45 -14.96 3.25
N SER A 91 -28.81 -16.02 3.96
CA SER A 91 -28.01 -16.65 5.01
C SER A 91 -26.78 -17.40 4.49
N ASN A 92 -26.69 -17.65 3.18
CA ASN A 92 -25.54 -18.29 2.54
C ASN A 92 -24.48 -17.29 2.06
N GLU A 93 -24.77 -15.99 2.18
CA GLU A 93 -23.87 -14.91 1.75
C GLU A 93 -23.23 -14.26 2.98
N GLY A 94 -21.93 -14.00 2.92
CA GLY A 94 -21.22 -13.25 3.95
C GLY A 94 -20.76 -11.87 3.45
N ILE A 95 -19.82 -11.28 4.20
CA ILE A 95 -19.24 -9.94 3.92
C ILE A 95 -18.78 -9.77 2.46
N ALA A 96 -18.15 -10.80 1.87
CA ALA A 96 -17.63 -10.71 0.51
C ALA A 96 -18.76 -10.57 -0.52
N GLU A 97 -19.82 -11.37 -0.38
CA GLU A 97 -21.00 -11.33 -1.22
C GLU A 97 -21.79 -10.03 -1.03
N LYS A 98 -21.97 -9.57 0.22
CA LYS A 98 -22.64 -8.28 0.49
C LYS A 98 -21.84 -7.10 -0.07
N THR A 99 -20.52 -7.14 0.05
CA THR A 99 -19.61 -6.15 -0.57
C THR A 99 -19.72 -6.19 -2.10
N ARG A 100 -19.76 -7.38 -2.71
CA ARG A 100 -20.00 -7.52 -4.16
C ARG A 100 -21.33 -6.90 -4.57
N LYS A 101 -22.40 -7.11 -3.81
CA LYS A 101 -23.70 -6.46 -4.04
C LYS A 101 -23.60 -4.95 -4.02
N ILE A 102 -22.87 -4.36 -3.07
CA ILE A 102 -22.71 -2.91 -3.03
C ILE A 102 -21.82 -2.39 -4.16
N GLN A 103 -20.70 -3.06 -4.45
CA GLN A 103 -19.67 -2.55 -5.34
C GLN A 103 -19.95 -2.86 -6.83
N GLU A 104 -20.47 -4.04 -7.14
CA GLU A 104 -20.68 -4.55 -8.50
C GLU A 104 -22.18 -4.71 -8.79
N ASP A 105 -22.90 -5.48 -7.95
CA ASP A 105 -24.26 -5.96 -8.23
C ASP A 105 -25.36 -5.17 -7.48
N HIS A 106 -25.26 -3.84 -7.49
CA HIS A 106 -26.14 -2.96 -6.71
C HIS A 106 -27.59 -2.87 -7.21
N VAL A 107 -27.94 -3.62 -8.26
CA VAL A 107 -29.28 -3.74 -8.82
C VAL A 107 -29.71 -5.20 -8.68
N GLN A 108 -30.73 -5.45 -7.87
CA GLN A 108 -31.28 -6.76 -7.57
C GLN A 108 -32.60 -6.96 -8.32
N ILE A 109 -32.89 -8.19 -8.72
CA ILE A 109 -34.11 -8.50 -9.49
C ILE A 109 -35.21 -8.95 -8.53
N LEU A 110 -36.29 -8.18 -8.45
CA LEU A 110 -37.53 -8.56 -7.79
C LEU A 110 -38.41 -9.37 -8.75
N ARG A 111 -38.92 -10.52 -8.28
CA ARG A 111 -40.05 -11.23 -8.90
C ARG A 111 -41.35 -10.77 -8.25
N ARG A 112 -42.19 -10.09 -9.02
CA ARG A 112 -43.44 -9.50 -8.56
C ARG A 112 -44.54 -10.55 -8.43
N ASP A 113 -45.58 -10.22 -7.67
CA ASP A 113 -46.71 -11.14 -7.45
C ASP A 113 -47.46 -11.49 -8.75
N ASP A 114 -47.41 -10.61 -9.76
CA ASP A 114 -47.99 -10.83 -11.10
C ASP A 114 -47.11 -11.69 -12.04
N GLY A 115 -45.96 -12.18 -11.54
CA GLY A 115 -44.99 -12.96 -12.32
C GLY A 115 -44.02 -12.13 -13.16
N SER A 116 -44.18 -10.80 -13.22
CA SER A 116 -43.22 -9.91 -13.89
C SER A 116 -41.97 -9.67 -13.04
N THR A 117 -40.92 -9.12 -13.65
CA THR A 117 -39.67 -8.77 -12.95
C THR A 117 -39.46 -7.26 -12.90
N LYS A 118 -38.84 -6.78 -11.82
CA LYS A 118 -38.45 -5.38 -11.64
C LYS A 118 -37.03 -5.27 -11.10
N ASN A 119 -36.26 -4.35 -11.65
CA ASN A 119 -34.93 -4.02 -11.14
C ASN A 119 -35.05 -3.07 -9.94
N ILE A 120 -34.59 -3.52 -8.78
CA ILE A 120 -34.53 -2.76 -7.53
C ILE A 120 -33.08 -2.35 -7.28
N ARG A 121 -32.82 -1.05 -7.29
CA ARG A 121 -31.52 -0.47 -6.96
C ARG A 121 -31.37 -0.41 -5.44
N LEU A 122 -30.21 -0.81 -4.95
CA LEU A 122 -29.78 -0.61 -3.55
C LEU A 122 -29.14 0.78 -3.37
N LEU A 123 -28.46 1.25 -4.42
CA LEU A 123 -27.79 2.54 -4.48
C LEU A 123 -27.99 3.16 -5.88
N ASP A 124 -28.16 4.47 -5.95
CA ASP A 124 -28.01 5.21 -7.20
C ASP A 124 -26.56 5.65 -7.35
N LYS A 125 -25.78 4.92 -8.17
CA LYS A 125 -24.38 5.25 -8.47
C LYS A 125 -24.22 6.31 -9.55
N LYS A 126 -25.27 6.60 -10.34
CA LYS A 126 -25.22 7.61 -11.39
C LYS A 126 -25.43 8.99 -10.80
N ASN A 127 -26.47 9.12 -9.99
CA ASN A 127 -26.81 10.36 -9.27
C ASN A 127 -26.71 10.10 -7.78
N VAL A 128 -25.50 10.24 -7.25
CA VAL A 128 -25.20 9.88 -5.85
C VAL A 128 -26.09 10.60 -4.85
N HIS A 129 -26.55 11.82 -5.14
CA HIS A 129 -27.41 12.60 -4.25
C HIS A 129 -28.85 12.07 -4.08
N ASN A 130 -29.30 11.15 -4.96
CA ASN A 130 -30.58 10.46 -4.82
C ASN A 130 -30.57 9.48 -3.63
N ASN A 131 -29.40 9.07 -3.17
CA ASN A 131 -29.27 8.26 -1.98
C ASN A 131 -29.55 9.10 -0.72
N ARG A 132 -30.23 8.49 0.26
CA ARG A 132 -30.51 9.10 1.56
C ARG A 132 -29.52 8.61 2.60
N LEU A 133 -29.08 9.55 3.44
CA LEU A 133 -28.18 9.30 4.55
C LEU A 133 -28.95 9.43 5.86
N GLN A 134 -28.81 8.41 6.70
CA GLN A 134 -29.41 8.39 8.02
C GLN A 134 -28.34 7.99 9.03
N VAL A 135 -28.54 8.35 10.29
CA VAL A 135 -27.63 8.00 11.39
C VAL A 135 -28.42 7.40 12.53
N ILE A 136 -27.92 6.28 13.03
CA ILE A 136 -28.43 5.58 14.22
C ILE A 136 -27.28 5.48 15.23
N ASN A 137 -27.62 5.34 16.51
CA ASN A 137 -26.66 5.16 17.57
C ASN A 137 -27.16 4.19 18.62
N GLN A 138 -26.24 3.60 19.39
CA GLN A 138 -26.55 2.72 20.52
C GLN A 138 -27.49 1.57 20.12
N TYR A 139 -27.23 0.96 18.96
CA TYR A 139 -27.97 -0.22 18.50
C TYR A 139 -27.49 -1.45 19.28
N GLU A 140 -28.43 -2.20 19.87
CA GLU A 140 -28.15 -3.42 20.64
C GLU A 140 -28.73 -4.62 19.88
N GLU A 141 -27.88 -5.61 19.60
CA GLU A 141 -28.29 -6.82 18.88
C GLU A 141 -28.80 -7.86 19.89
N SER A 142 -30.07 -8.26 19.74
CA SER A 142 -30.78 -9.11 20.71
C SER A 142 -30.27 -10.56 20.78
N GLY A 143 -29.46 -10.99 19.80
CA GLY A 143 -28.99 -12.38 19.64
C GLY A 143 -27.54 -12.65 20.09
N GLY A 144 -26.79 -11.62 20.52
CA GLY A 144 -25.40 -11.76 20.95
C GLY A 144 -25.24 -12.30 22.38
N ALA A 145 -24.13 -13.01 22.65
CA ALA A 145 -23.84 -13.57 23.98
C ALA A 145 -23.58 -12.50 25.06
N HIS A 146 -23.27 -11.27 24.65
CA HIS A 146 -23.07 -10.09 25.50
C HIS A 146 -23.72 -8.86 24.84
N GLY A 147 -24.25 -7.92 25.63
CA GLY A 147 -24.84 -6.67 25.14
C GLY A 147 -23.80 -5.76 24.50
N ALA A 148 -23.45 -6.03 23.24
CA ALA A 148 -22.57 -5.20 22.44
C ALA A 148 -23.36 -3.99 21.95
N ARG A 149 -22.89 -2.80 22.33
CA ARG A 149 -23.52 -1.51 22.02
C ARG A 149 -22.71 -0.84 20.93
N TYR A 150 -23.32 -0.63 19.77
CA TYR A 150 -22.67 0.02 18.64
C TYR A 150 -22.79 1.53 18.76
N ASP A 151 -21.67 2.26 18.73
CA ASP A 151 -21.65 3.71 18.95
C ASP A 151 -22.47 4.44 17.90
N VAL A 152 -21.95 4.60 16.66
CA VAL A 152 -22.64 5.35 15.60
C VAL A 152 -22.56 4.61 14.28
N THR A 153 -23.71 4.39 13.65
CA THR A 153 -23.80 3.74 12.34
C THR A 153 -24.52 4.65 11.36
N ILE A 154 -23.92 4.81 10.18
CA ILE A 154 -24.49 5.59 9.08
C ILE A 154 -25.13 4.62 8.10
N LEU A 155 -26.42 4.85 7.85
CA LEU A 155 -27.21 4.11 6.89
C LEU A 155 -27.24 4.86 5.56
N VAL A 156 -27.07 4.12 4.46
CA VAL A 156 -27.30 4.63 3.11
C VAL A 156 -28.47 3.86 2.51
N ASN A 157 -29.57 4.56 2.26
CA ASN A 157 -30.86 3.97 1.89
C ASN A 157 -31.29 2.84 2.86
N GLY A 158 -31.04 3.03 4.15
CA GLY A 158 -31.38 2.06 5.20
C GLY A 158 -30.37 0.91 5.39
N LEU A 159 -29.37 0.75 4.52
CA LEU A 159 -28.30 -0.26 4.70
C LEU A 159 -27.16 0.32 5.55
N PRO A 160 -26.65 -0.40 6.56
CA PRO A 160 -25.49 0.04 7.34
C PRO A 160 -24.21 -0.09 6.49
N LEU A 161 -23.72 1.02 5.95
CA LEU A 161 -22.52 1.04 5.09
C LEU A 161 -21.29 1.62 5.77
N VAL A 162 -21.46 2.42 6.82
CA VAL A 162 -20.35 2.98 7.60
C VAL A 162 -20.63 2.83 9.07
N HIS A 163 -19.61 2.41 9.82
CA HIS A 163 -19.68 2.30 11.27
C HIS A 163 -18.53 3.08 11.90
N ALA A 164 -18.82 3.88 12.91
CA ALA A 164 -17.86 4.70 13.63
C ALA A 164 -17.79 4.27 15.09
N GLU A 165 -16.58 3.97 15.55
CA GLU A 165 -16.28 3.71 16.96
C GLU A 165 -15.55 4.93 17.54
N LEU A 166 -16.06 5.43 18.66
CA LEU A 166 -15.56 6.63 19.32
C LEU A 166 -14.92 6.28 20.65
N LYS A 167 -13.91 7.07 21.01
CA LYS A 167 -13.24 7.03 22.30
C LYS A 167 -13.15 8.43 22.88
N ARG A 168 -13.16 8.52 24.20
CA ARG A 168 -12.82 9.77 24.89
C ARG A 168 -11.41 10.26 24.48
N ARG A 169 -11.21 11.58 24.52
CA ARG A 169 -9.88 12.17 24.30
C ARG A 169 -8.89 11.67 25.36
N GLY A 170 -7.66 11.42 24.96
CA GLY A 170 -6.60 10.85 25.83
C GLY A 170 -6.37 9.34 25.61
N VAL A 171 -7.41 8.61 25.20
CA VAL A 171 -7.30 7.19 24.84
C VAL A 171 -6.60 7.03 23.49
N ALA A 172 -5.74 6.02 23.37
CA ALA A 172 -5.11 5.69 22.10
C ALA A 172 -6.16 5.23 21.06
N ILE A 173 -6.14 5.81 19.86
CA ILE A 173 -7.07 5.45 18.77
C ILE A 173 -7.02 3.95 18.39
N ARG A 174 -5.90 3.28 18.68
CA ARG A 174 -5.73 1.83 18.49
C ARG A 174 -6.72 1.00 19.32
N GLU A 175 -7.20 1.51 20.46
CA GLU A 175 -8.19 0.83 21.28
C GLU A 175 -9.57 0.79 20.62
N ALA A 176 -9.97 1.86 19.93
CA ALA A 176 -11.18 1.85 19.10
C ALA A 176 -11.10 0.75 18.01
N PHE A 177 -9.93 0.58 17.39
CA PHE A 177 -9.68 -0.49 16.42
C PHE A 177 -9.77 -1.89 17.07
N ASN A 178 -9.21 -2.05 18.27
CA ASN A 178 -9.27 -3.31 19.01
C ASN A 178 -10.69 -3.64 19.48
N GLN A 179 -11.53 -2.64 19.80
CA GLN A 179 -12.92 -2.83 20.20
C GLN A 179 -13.78 -3.35 19.06
N ILE A 180 -13.67 -2.76 17.86
CA ILE A 180 -14.34 -3.25 16.65
C ILE A 180 -13.96 -4.72 16.34
N LYS A 181 -12.72 -5.13 16.65
CA LYS A 181 -12.28 -6.54 16.52
C LYS A 181 -13.00 -7.47 17.51
N ARG A 182 -13.27 -7.03 18.74
CA ARG A 182 -13.95 -7.84 19.76
C ARG A 182 -15.40 -8.11 19.37
N TYR A 183 -16.15 -7.08 18.95
CA TYR A 183 -17.56 -7.23 18.55
C TYR A 183 -17.80 -8.28 17.47
N GLN A 184 -16.85 -8.43 16.55
CA GLN A 184 -16.95 -9.38 15.45
C GLN A 184 -16.94 -10.85 15.90
N ARG A 185 -16.30 -11.14 17.03
CA ARG A 185 -16.17 -12.51 17.54
C ARG A 185 -17.44 -12.97 18.27
N ASP A 186 -18.10 -12.04 18.96
CA ASP A 186 -19.06 -12.38 20.00
C ASP A 186 -20.52 -12.01 19.65
N SER A 187 -20.78 -11.08 18.71
CA SER A 187 -22.16 -10.57 18.52
C SER A 187 -22.52 -9.98 17.14
N PHE A 188 -21.57 -9.43 16.36
CA PHE A 188 -21.84 -8.61 15.15
C PHE A 188 -22.62 -9.28 13.99
N TRP A 189 -22.89 -10.58 14.09
CA TRP A 189 -23.46 -11.42 13.03
C TRP A 189 -24.72 -12.17 13.48
N ALA A 190 -25.17 -11.97 14.72
CA ALA A 190 -26.17 -12.81 15.37
C ALA A 190 -27.60 -12.36 15.04
N ALA A 191 -27.93 -12.22 13.74
CA ALA A 191 -29.27 -11.87 13.24
C ALA A 191 -29.40 -12.06 11.70
N SER A 192 -30.06 -11.14 10.97
CA SER A 192 -30.22 -11.16 9.50
C SER A 192 -28.96 -10.82 8.69
N GLY A 193 -27.83 -10.57 9.36
CA GLY A 193 -26.54 -10.26 8.72
C GLY A 193 -26.45 -8.87 8.08
N LEU A 194 -27.36 -7.94 8.40
CA LEU A 194 -27.35 -6.60 7.78
C LEU A 194 -26.06 -5.81 8.03
N PHE A 195 -25.42 -5.96 9.18
CA PHE A 195 -24.14 -5.31 9.47
C PHE A 195 -22.95 -5.89 8.67
N GLU A 196 -23.12 -6.99 7.92
CA GLU A 196 -22.15 -7.46 6.92
C GLU A 196 -22.01 -6.51 5.73
N TYR A 197 -22.98 -5.62 5.54
CA TYR A 197 -22.93 -4.59 4.49
C TYR A 197 -21.96 -3.45 4.79
N VAL A 198 -21.43 -3.33 6.01
CA VAL A 198 -20.49 -2.25 6.35
C VAL A 198 -19.31 -2.28 5.38
N GLN A 199 -19.04 -1.14 4.74
CA GLN A 199 -17.96 -0.97 3.77
C GLN A 199 -16.76 -0.29 4.43
N ILE A 200 -17.02 0.72 5.26
CA ILE A 200 -16.00 1.58 5.87
C ILE A 200 -16.19 1.60 7.39
N PHE A 201 -15.09 1.43 8.12
CA PHE A 201 -15.00 1.72 9.54
C PHE A 201 -14.31 3.05 9.76
N ILE A 202 -14.79 3.80 10.74
CA ILE A 202 -14.17 5.01 11.26
C ILE A 202 -13.81 4.74 12.71
N ILE A 203 -12.62 5.13 13.11
CA ILE A 203 -12.17 5.10 14.50
C ILE A 203 -11.75 6.52 14.87
N SER A 204 -12.17 7.00 16.04
CA SER A 204 -11.78 8.32 16.51
C SER A 204 -11.65 8.37 18.02
N ASN A 205 -10.72 9.19 18.51
CA ASN A 205 -10.68 9.63 19.91
C ASN A 205 -11.00 11.14 20.05
N GLY A 206 -11.63 11.74 19.04
CA GLY A 206 -11.87 13.18 18.90
C GLY A 206 -10.67 13.96 18.36
N THR A 207 -9.45 13.65 18.79
CA THR A 207 -8.22 14.34 18.33
C THR A 207 -7.69 13.75 17.03
N HIS A 208 -7.71 12.42 16.92
CA HIS A 208 -7.28 11.67 15.75
C HIS A 208 -8.45 10.85 15.24
N THR A 209 -8.65 10.88 13.93
CA THR A 209 -9.72 10.14 13.24
C THR A 209 -9.12 9.44 12.03
N LYS A 210 -9.32 8.12 11.96
CA LYS A 210 -8.87 7.29 10.84
C LYS A 210 -10.02 6.47 10.28
N TYR A 211 -9.89 6.05 9.03
CA TYR A 211 -10.84 5.17 8.36
C TYR A 211 -10.13 3.99 7.70
N TYR A 212 -10.86 2.89 7.49
CA TYR A 212 -10.39 1.69 6.81
C TYR A 212 -11.56 0.87 6.24
N SER A 213 -11.28 -0.05 5.32
CA SER A 213 -12.29 -0.91 4.70
C SER A 213 -12.60 -2.16 5.52
N ASN A 214 -13.79 -2.75 5.33
CA ASN A 214 -14.21 -3.95 6.05
C ASN A 214 -13.37 -5.21 5.73
N THR A 215 -12.75 -5.31 4.56
CA THR A 215 -11.90 -6.48 4.24
C THR A 215 -10.51 -6.42 4.85
N THR A 216 -10.02 -5.23 5.24
CA THR A 216 -8.87 -5.10 6.16
C THR A 216 -9.15 -5.86 7.47
N ARG A 217 -10.42 -6.10 7.79
CA ARG A 217 -10.89 -6.77 9.01
C ARG A 217 -11.31 -8.24 8.81
N ALA A 218 -12.02 -8.59 7.73
CA ALA A 218 -12.56 -9.95 7.52
C ALA A 218 -11.50 -11.07 7.43
N SER A 219 -10.33 -10.79 6.86
CA SER A 219 -9.22 -11.75 6.78
C SER A 219 -8.68 -12.14 8.16
N HIS A 220 -8.65 -11.18 9.10
CA HIS A 220 -8.12 -11.35 10.46
C HIS A 220 -9.02 -12.13 11.41
N VAL A 221 -10.33 -12.15 11.19
CA VAL A 221 -11.23 -12.92 12.08
C VAL A 221 -11.30 -14.39 11.67
N ARG A 222 -11.21 -14.69 10.37
CA ARG A 222 -10.92 -16.06 9.91
C ARG A 222 -9.56 -16.58 10.40
N GLU A 223 -8.65 -15.70 10.82
CA GLU A 223 -7.33 -16.09 11.35
C GLU A 223 -7.37 -16.73 12.74
N ASN A 224 -8.38 -16.46 13.58
CA ASN A 224 -8.45 -16.94 14.96
C ASN A 224 -9.54 -17.99 15.23
N ALA A 225 -10.51 -18.15 14.33
CA ALA A 225 -11.67 -19.03 14.55
C ALA A 225 -11.51 -20.47 14.04
N GLU A 226 -10.58 -20.74 13.10
CA GLU A 226 -10.43 -22.08 12.51
C GLU A 226 -9.17 -22.80 13.00
N SER A 227 -9.29 -23.48 14.14
CA SER A 227 -8.48 -24.67 14.40
C SER A 227 -9.06 -25.81 13.57
N GLU A 228 -8.23 -26.37 12.69
CA GLU A 228 -8.44 -27.63 11.98
C GLU A 228 -9.43 -27.63 10.77
N ARG A 229 -8.84 -27.83 9.58
CA ARG A 229 -9.37 -28.57 8.39
C ARG A 229 -9.81 -27.87 7.11
N ARG A 230 -9.81 -26.54 6.94
CA ARG A 230 -9.96 -25.96 5.56
C ARG A 230 -8.97 -24.82 5.29
N LYS A 231 -8.18 -24.97 4.21
CA LYS A 231 -7.21 -23.99 3.72
C LYS A 231 -7.96 -22.80 3.08
N SER A 232 -8.15 -21.71 3.81
CA SER A 232 -8.49 -20.40 3.20
C SER A 232 -7.30 -19.43 3.32
N LYS A 233 -7.14 -18.57 2.30
CA LYS A 233 -6.02 -17.61 2.17
C LYS A 233 -6.14 -16.50 3.22
N LYS A 234 -5.15 -16.37 4.11
CA LYS A 234 -5.12 -15.32 5.16
C LYS A 234 -4.35 -14.08 4.66
N THR A 235 -4.63 -12.87 5.14
CA THR A 235 -3.85 -11.65 4.84
C THR A 235 -3.70 -10.80 6.10
N SER A 236 -2.46 -10.48 6.48
CA SER A 236 -2.12 -9.66 7.65
C SER A 236 -2.51 -8.19 7.42
N ASN A 237 -3.56 -7.73 8.07
CA ASN A 237 -4.15 -6.40 7.97
C ASN A 237 -4.24 -5.68 9.34
N SER A 238 -3.09 -5.23 9.82
CA SER A 238 -2.86 -4.59 11.11
C SER A 238 -3.36 -3.12 11.18
N PHE A 239 -3.26 -2.46 12.34
CA PHE A 239 -3.69 -1.05 12.53
C PHE A 239 -3.01 -0.08 11.54
N GLU A 240 -1.84 -0.46 11.06
CA GLU A 240 -0.99 0.24 10.10
C GLU A 240 -1.66 0.42 8.72
N PHE A 241 -2.73 -0.32 8.42
CA PHE A 241 -3.52 -0.15 7.20
C PHE A 241 -4.67 0.86 7.34
N THR A 242 -4.84 1.49 8.51
CA THR A 242 -5.80 2.58 8.73
C THR A 242 -5.26 3.90 8.20
N SER A 243 -6.12 4.67 7.51
CA SER A 243 -5.70 5.91 6.82
C SER A 243 -6.30 7.16 7.48
N PHE A 244 -5.53 8.24 7.53
CA PHE A 244 -6.07 9.57 7.81
C PHE A 244 -6.81 10.12 6.58
N TRP A 245 -7.81 10.97 6.80
CA TRP A 245 -8.32 11.84 5.74
C TRP A 245 -7.41 13.06 5.58
N ALA A 246 -7.36 13.66 4.40
CA ALA A 246 -6.48 14.79 4.10
C ALA A 246 -7.09 15.70 3.02
N ASP A 247 -6.57 16.93 2.94
CA ASP A 247 -6.86 17.82 1.82
C ASP A 247 -6.02 17.49 0.57
N GLY A 248 -6.25 18.22 -0.52
CA GLY A 248 -5.57 18.05 -1.80
C GLY A 248 -4.08 18.43 -1.79
N ASN A 249 -3.53 18.89 -0.66
CA ASN A 249 -2.11 19.14 -0.41
C ASN A 249 -1.51 18.12 0.58
N ASN A 250 -2.21 17.00 0.82
CA ASN A 250 -1.81 15.92 1.71
C ASN A 250 -1.72 16.34 3.19
N ARG A 251 -2.41 17.41 3.61
CA ARG A 251 -2.46 17.78 5.03
C ARG A 251 -3.55 16.98 5.74
N ALA A 252 -3.16 16.20 6.75
CA ALA A 252 -4.07 15.38 7.51
C ALA A 252 -5.15 16.20 8.23
N ILE A 253 -6.40 15.76 8.12
CA ILE A 253 -7.58 16.29 8.80
C ILE A 253 -7.96 15.29 9.89
N ALA A 254 -7.27 15.40 11.03
CA ALA A 254 -7.34 14.40 12.10
C ALA A 254 -8.50 14.62 13.10
N GLU A 255 -8.87 15.87 13.32
CA GLU A 255 -9.90 16.24 14.31
C GLU A 255 -11.29 15.77 13.85
N LEU A 256 -12.08 15.17 14.75
CA LEU A 256 -13.35 14.52 14.38
C LEU A 256 -14.36 15.47 13.75
N ALA A 257 -14.54 16.69 14.27
CA ALA A 257 -15.48 17.65 13.72
C ALA A 257 -15.07 18.10 12.32
N ASP A 258 -13.78 18.32 12.08
CA ASP A 258 -13.27 18.70 10.77
C ASP A 258 -13.36 17.55 9.77
N PHE A 259 -13.00 16.32 10.20
CA PHE A 259 -13.21 15.10 9.43
C PHE A 259 -14.69 14.93 9.05
N THR A 260 -15.61 15.23 9.98
CA THR A 260 -17.06 15.13 9.74
C THR A 260 -17.52 16.14 8.70
N LYS A 261 -17.00 17.37 8.71
CA LYS A 261 -17.33 18.42 7.72
C LYS A 261 -16.77 18.12 6.33
N THR A 262 -15.73 17.29 6.22
CA THR A 262 -15.09 16.99 4.94
C THR A 262 -15.41 15.59 4.43
N PHE A 263 -15.02 14.54 5.15
CA PHE A 263 -15.20 13.14 4.73
C PHE A 263 -16.66 12.72 4.77
N LEU A 264 -17.38 13.13 5.82
CA LEU A 264 -18.80 12.82 6.02
C LEU A 264 -19.73 13.90 5.45
N ALA A 265 -19.22 14.78 4.58
CA ALA A 265 -20.09 15.55 3.72
C ALA A 265 -20.85 14.60 2.79
N LYS A 266 -22.16 14.85 2.58
CA LYS A 266 -23.04 13.96 1.81
C LYS A 266 -22.46 13.59 0.44
N HIS A 267 -21.92 14.57 -0.29
CA HIS A 267 -21.28 14.34 -1.59
C HIS A 267 -20.06 13.42 -1.47
N THR A 268 -19.15 13.75 -0.55
CA THR A 268 -17.90 13.06 -0.31
C THR A 268 -18.11 11.60 0.05
N LEU A 269 -18.91 11.33 1.10
CA LEU A 269 -19.11 9.97 1.57
C LEU A 269 -19.72 9.07 0.49
N LEU A 270 -20.74 9.58 -0.21
CA LEU A 270 -21.43 8.81 -1.26
C LEU A 270 -20.51 8.55 -2.46
N ASN A 271 -19.69 9.52 -2.87
CA ASN A 271 -18.68 9.28 -3.90
C ASN A 271 -17.61 8.29 -3.43
N VAL A 272 -17.15 8.36 -2.17
CA VAL A 272 -16.18 7.39 -1.65
C VAL A 272 -16.76 5.97 -1.75
N LEU A 273 -17.98 5.75 -1.23
CA LEU A 273 -18.64 4.45 -1.24
C LEU A 273 -18.95 3.91 -2.64
N THR A 274 -19.36 4.78 -3.58
CA THR A 274 -19.87 4.35 -4.90
C THR A 274 -18.82 4.41 -6.00
N LYS A 275 -17.89 5.36 -5.92
CA LYS A 275 -16.87 5.64 -6.94
C LYS A 275 -15.48 5.29 -6.46
N TYR A 276 -15.07 5.54 -5.23
CA TYR A 276 -13.65 5.41 -4.82
C TYR A 276 -13.32 4.18 -3.96
N CYS A 277 -14.22 3.20 -3.92
CA CYS A 277 -13.92 1.85 -3.49
C CYS A 277 -13.52 0.95 -4.68
N VAL A 278 -12.66 -0.04 -4.44
CA VAL A 278 -12.27 -1.09 -5.39
C VAL A 278 -12.44 -2.44 -4.72
N PHE A 279 -13.22 -3.32 -5.34
CA PHE A 279 -13.35 -4.71 -4.91
C PHE A 279 -12.51 -5.61 -5.83
N THR A 280 -11.45 -6.18 -5.30
CA THR A 280 -10.43 -6.91 -6.06
C THR A 280 -10.88 -8.32 -6.45
N SER A 281 -10.12 -8.99 -7.32
CA SER A 281 -10.33 -10.41 -7.67
C SER A 281 -10.04 -11.39 -6.53
N GLU A 282 -9.58 -10.90 -5.39
CA GLU A 282 -9.30 -11.66 -4.18
C GLU A 282 -10.33 -11.36 -3.08
N ASP A 283 -11.46 -10.77 -3.46
CA ASP A 283 -12.56 -10.38 -2.58
C ASP A 283 -12.10 -9.43 -1.45
N LEU A 284 -11.14 -8.54 -1.77
CA LEU A 284 -10.70 -7.46 -0.90
C LEU A 284 -11.32 -6.13 -1.35
N LEU A 285 -11.96 -5.44 -0.43
CA LEU A 285 -12.42 -4.06 -0.54
C LEU A 285 -11.27 -3.13 -0.18
N LEU A 286 -10.85 -2.30 -1.12
CA LEU A 286 -9.88 -1.23 -0.91
C LEU A 286 -10.60 0.10 -1.04
N VAL A 287 -10.41 1.00 -0.08
CA VAL A 287 -10.88 2.39 -0.19
C VAL A 287 -9.68 3.22 -0.62
N LEU A 288 -9.83 4.02 -1.67
CA LEU A 288 -8.75 4.91 -2.11
C LEU A 288 -8.42 5.94 -1.03
N ARG A 289 -7.14 6.26 -0.92
CA ARG A 289 -6.61 7.31 -0.03
C ARG A 289 -6.86 8.70 -0.62
N PRO A 290 -6.85 9.78 0.18
CA PRO A 290 -7.20 11.12 -0.28
C PRO A 290 -6.38 11.59 -1.49
N TYR A 291 -5.06 11.37 -1.47
CA TYR A 291 -4.18 11.73 -2.59
C TYR A 291 -4.50 10.97 -3.90
N GLN A 292 -5.05 9.75 -3.80
CA GLN A 292 -5.46 8.95 -4.96
C GLN A 292 -6.76 9.49 -5.56
N ILE A 293 -7.71 9.87 -4.69
CA ILE A 293 -8.96 10.51 -5.09
C ILE A 293 -8.67 11.86 -5.74
N ALA A 294 -7.87 12.70 -5.10
CA ALA A 294 -7.48 14.01 -5.62
C ALA A 294 -6.76 13.91 -6.97
N ALA A 295 -5.84 12.96 -7.15
CA ALA A 295 -5.19 12.70 -8.44
C ALA A 295 -6.21 12.30 -9.53
N THR A 296 -7.14 11.41 -9.20
CA THR A 296 -8.19 10.96 -10.11
C THR A 296 -9.09 12.12 -10.54
N GLU A 297 -9.57 12.91 -9.58
CA GLU A 297 -10.46 14.06 -9.85
C GLU A 297 -9.74 15.14 -10.67
N ARG A 298 -8.45 15.40 -10.43
CA ARG A 298 -7.67 16.36 -11.23
C ARG A 298 -7.47 15.91 -12.68
N ILE A 299 -7.33 14.61 -12.92
CA ILE A 299 -7.29 14.07 -14.30
C ILE A 299 -8.65 14.23 -14.97
N LEU A 300 -9.75 13.86 -14.30
CA LEU A 300 -11.10 14.00 -14.86
C LEU A 300 -11.45 15.46 -15.17
N SER A 301 -11.12 16.36 -14.24
CA SER A 301 -11.27 17.81 -14.41
C SER A 301 -10.43 18.32 -15.60
N ARG A 302 -9.18 17.85 -15.75
CA ARG A 302 -8.34 18.19 -16.91
C ARG A 302 -8.95 17.69 -18.23
N ILE A 303 -9.53 16.48 -18.27
CA ILE A 303 -10.24 15.94 -19.44
C ILE A 303 -11.41 16.85 -19.83
N GLU A 304 -12.27 17.18 -18.86
CA GLU A 304 -13.45 18.00 -19.08
C GLU A 304 -13.09 19.41 -19.56
N ILE A 305 -12.19 20.10 -18.84
CA ILE A 305 -11.74 21.45 -19.19
C ILE A 305 -11.14 21.45 -20.60
N SER A 306 -10.16 20.58 -20.88
CA SER A 306 -9.48 20.60 -22.18
C SER A 306 -10.39 20.18 -23.35
N THR A 307 -11.38 19.32 -23.11
CA THR A 307 -12.43 18.98 -24.09
C THR A 307 -13.27 20.22 -24.42
N ASN A 308 -13.78 20.90 -23.39
CA ASN A 308 -14.64 22.08 -23.55
C ASN A 308 -13.90 23.24 -24.25
N TYR A 309 -12.62 23.45 -23.91
CA TYR A 309 -11.78 24.46 -24.54
C TYR A 309 -11.16 24.00 -25.88
N LYS A 310 -11.53 22.81 -26.39
CA LYS A 310 -11.04 22.23 -27.66
C LYS A 310 -9.50 22.18 -27.76
N LYS A 311 -8.85 21.87 -26.64
CA LYS A 311 -7.39 21.73 -26.53
C LYS A 311 -6.90 20.30 -26.73
N THR A 312 -7.78 19.35 -27.04
CA THR A 312 -7.41 17.94 -27.24
C THR A 312 -6.34 17.80 -28.32
N GLY A 313 -5.50 16.77 -28.19
CA GLY A 313 -4.35 16.58 -29.08
C GLY A 313 -3.15 17.49 -28.77
N THR A 314 -3.16 18.19 -27.64
CA THR A 314 -2.03 19.01 -27.16
C THR A 314 -1.55 18.54 -25.79
N ILE A 315 -0.32 18.95 -25.41
CA ILE A 315 0.24 18.69 -24.07
C ILE A 315 -0.62 19.33 -22.97
N GLU A 316 -1.28 20.47 -23.23
CA GLU A 316 -2.15 21.14 -22.26
C GLU A 316 -3.42 20.35 -21.94
N ALA A 317 -3.83 19.42 -22.81
CA ALA A 317 -4.94 18.51 -22.55
C ALA A 317 -4.58 17.29 -21.67
N GLY A 318 -3.29 17.16 -21.34
CA GLY A 318 -2.73 16.11 -20.51
C GLY A 318 -2.26 16.60 -19.14
N GLY A 319 -1.45 15.76 -18.50
CA GLY A 319 -0.70 16.08 -17.29
C GLY A 319 -0.08 14.83 -16.69
N TYR A 320 0.70 14.97 -15.61
CA TYR A 320 1.25 13.82 -14.91
C TYR A 320 0.98 13.86 -13.40
N ILE A 321 0.93 12.67 -12.81
CA ILE A 321 0.78 12.41 -11.39
C ILE A 321 2.13 11.92 -10.86
N TRP A 322 2.68 12.68 -9.92
CA TRP A 322 3.89 12.28 -9.21
C TRP A 322 3.53 11.69 -7.86
N HIS A 323 3.45 10.37 -7.79
CA HIS A 323 3.12 9.64 -6.57
C HIS A 323 4.25 8.66 -6.29
N THR A 324 4.85 8.71 -5.11
CA THR A 324 6.05 7.91 -4.78
C THR A 324 5.84 6.42 -5.03
N THR A 325 6.94 5.70 -5.25
CA THR A 325 6.92 4.26 -5.45
C THR A 325 6.26 3.57 -4.25
N GLY A 326 5.27 2.74 -4.55
CA GLY A 326 4.49 2.04 -3.54
C GLY A 326 3.29 2.79 -2.94
N SER A 327 3.03 4.03 -3.33
CA SER A 327 1.80 4.73 -2.94
C SER A 327 0.49 4.17 -3.53
N GLY A 328 0.55 3.12 -4.37
CA GLY A 328 -0.64 2.55 -5.03
C GLY A 328 -0.99 3.24 -6.35
N LYS A 329 0.00 3.65 -7.13
CA LYS A 329 -0.17 4.27 -8.47
C LYS A 329 -1.01 3.43 -9.41
N THR A 330 -0.67 2.15 -9.57
CA THR A 330 -1.36 1.20 -10.46
C THR A 330 -2.86 1.08 -10.14
N LEU A 331 -3.22 1.05 -8.85
CA LEU A 331 -4.63 1.06 -8.43
C LEU A 331 -5.33 2.37 -8.82
N THR A 332 -4.65 3.50 -8.60
CA THR A 332 -5.16 4.85 -8.87
C THR A 332 -5.35 5.09 -10.36
N SER A 333 -4.34 4.78 -11.17
CA SER A 333 -4.33 4.96 -12.62
C SER A 333 -5.37 4.07 -13.28
N PHE A 334 -5.49 2.81 -12.85
CA PHE A 334 -6.53 1.90 -13.31
C PHE A 334 -7.94 2.38 -12.94
N LYS A 335 -8.14 2.83 -11.70
CA LYS A 335 -9.43 3.37 -11.28
C LYS A 335 -9.83 4.62 -12.06
N THR A 336 -8.86 5.50 -12.32
CA THR A 336 -9.03 6.68 -13.18
C THR A 336 -9.47 6.27 -14.59
N ALA A 337 -8.83 5.26 -15.18
CA ALA A 337 -9.20 4.73 -16.50
C ALA A 337 -10.65 4.26 -16.55
N ARG A 338 -11.11 3.56 -15.49
CA ARG A 338 -12.51 3.11 -15.39
C ARG A 338 -13.49 4.27 -15.36
N ILE A 339 -13.23 5.28 -14.53
CA ILE A 339 -14.13 6.44 -14.42
C ILE A 339 -14.13 7.24 -15.73
N ALA A 340 -12.96 7.46 -16.34
CA ALA A 340 -12.85 8.16 -17.62
C ALA A 340 -13.62 7.43 -18.75
N SER A 341 -13.62 6.10 -18.78
CA SER A 341 -14.34 5.32 -19.79
C SER A 341 -15.88 5.40 -19.70
N ALA A 342 -16.38 5.76 -18.52
CA ALA A 342 -17.80 5.95 -18.28
C ALA A 342 -18.30 7.32 -18.75
N LEU A 343 -17.39 8.25 -19.10
CA LEU A 343 -17.77 9.53 -19.69
C LEU A 343 -18.40 9.29 -21.09
N PRO A 344 -19.56 9.89 -21.38
CA PRO A 344 -20.32 9.55 -22.60
C PRO A 344 -19.64 10.04 -23.88
N TYR A 345 -18.82 11.08 -23.80
CA TYR A 345 -18.09 11.68 -24.93
C TYR A 345 -16.72 11.05 -25.18
N ILE A 346 -16.22 10.18 -24.28
CA ILE A 346 -14.97 9.44 -24.49
C ILE A 346 -15.27 8.13 -25.22
N ASP A 347 -14.62 7.92 -26.37
CA ASP A 347 -14.79 6.72 -27.17
C ASP A 347 -13.97 5.55 -26.64
N LYS A 348 -12.71 5.80 -26.27
CA LYS A 348 -11.75 4.77 -25.83
C LYS A 348 -10.81 5.30 -24.77
N VAL A 349 -10.47 4.43 -23.82
CA VAL A 349 -9.40 4.64 -22.84
C VAL A 349 -8.34 3.57 -23.05
N LEU A 350 -7.12 3.97 -23.41
CA LEU A 350 -5.97 3.08 -23.48
C LEU A 350 -5.17 3.21 -22.19
N PHE A 351 -5.15 2.12 -21.43
CA PHE A 351 -4.31 1.96 -20.26
C PHE A 351 -3.02 1.27 -20.68
N VAL A 352 -1.94 2.05 -20.73
CA VAL A 352 -0.64 1.64 -21.26
C VAL A 352 0.29 1.33 -20.09
N VAL A 353 0.79 0.10 -20.06
CA VAL A 353 1.71 -0.39 -19.01
C VAL A 353 3.04 -0.78 -19.62
N ASP A 354 4.11 -0.70 -18.83
CA ASP A 354 5.34 -1.39 -19.19
C ASP A 354 5.24 -2.88 -18.83
N ARG A 355 5.83 -3.73 -19.66
CA ARG A 355 5.77 -5.20 -19.53
C ARG A 355 6.51 -5.72 -18.30
N LYS A 356 7.43 -4.94 -17.73
CA LYS A 356 8.30 -5.34 -16.60
C LYS A 356 7.68 -5.00 -15.24
N ASP A 357 6.91 -3.93 -15.20
CA ASP A 357 6.20 -3.49 -14.00
C ASP A 357 4.91 -4.27 -13.76
N LEU A 358 4.52 -5.10 -14.73
CA LEU A 358 3.39 -6.00 -14.62
C LEU A 358 3.75 -7.20 -13.71
N ASP A 359 3.43 -7.09 -12.43
CA ASP A 359 3.47 -8.24 -11.53
C ASP A 359 2.26 -9.18 -11.78
N TYR A 360 2.33 -10.42 -11.26
CA TYR A 360 1.28 -11.42 -11.48
C TYR A 360 -0.11 -10.96 -10.98
N GLN A 361 -0.15 -10.17 -9.90
CA GLN A 361 -1.39 -9.69 -9.32
C GLN A 361 -2.05 -8.64 -10.23
N THR A 362 -1.24 -7.72 -10.75
CA THR A 362 -1.65 -6.71 -11.73
C THR A 362 -2.15 -7.36 -13.01
N MET A 363 -1.47 -8.40 -13.50
CA MET A 363 -1.93 -9.22 -14.63
C MET A 363 -3.32 -9.84 -14.38
N LYS A 364 -3.51 -10.46 -13.21
CA LYS A 364 -4.77 -11.13 -12.85
C LYS A 364 -5.93 -10.15 -12.73
N GLU A 365 -5.69 -8.99 -12.11
CA GLU A 365 -6.71 -7.93 -12.03
C GLU A 365 -7.10 -7.48 -13.44
N TYR A 366 -6.15 -7.19 -14.32
CA TYR A 366 -6.43 -6.78 -15.70
C TYR A 366 -7.15 -7.86 -16.52
N ASP A 367 -6.78 -9.13 -16.36
CA ASP A 367 -7.45 -10.24 -17.03
C ASP A 367 -8.89 -10.46 -16.55
N ARG A 368 -9.23 -10.11 -15.29
CA ARG A 368 -10.63 -10.11 -14.80
C ARG A 368 -11.49 -9.07 -15.53
N PHE A 369 -10.92 -7.92 -15.84
CA PHE A 369 -11.62 -6.88 -16.61
C PHE A 369 -11.74 -7.24 -18.08
N GLN A 370 -10.70 -7.84 -18.64
CA GLN A 370 -10.70 -8.28 -20.02
C GLN A 370 -9.75 -9.45 -20.22
N LYS A 371 -10.32 -10.64 -20.43
CA LYS A 371 -9.56 -11.88 -20.55
C LYS A 371 -8.50 -11.77 -21.66
N GLY A 372 -7.23 -11.91 -21.31
CA GLY A 372 -6.09 -11.85 -22.24
C GLY A 372 -5.54 -10.44 -22.51
N ALA A 373 -5.99 -9.43 -21.75
CA ALA A 373 -5.45 -8.07 -21.78
C ALA A 373 -3.99 -8.01 -21.31
N ALA A 374 -3.63 -8.82 -20.32
CA ALA A 374 -2.30 -8.83 -19.71
C ALA A 374 -1.34 -9.87 -20.34
N ASN A 375 -1.61 -10.32 -21.58
CA ASN A 375 -0.84 -11.39 -22.20
C ASN A 375 0.48 -10.88 -22.79
N SER A 376 1.59 -11.61 -22.60
CA SER A 376 2.98 -11.19 -22.92
C SER A 376 3.37 -11.31 -24.40
N ASN A 377 2.55 -11.93 -25.24
CA ASN A 377 2.84 -12.11 -26.66
C ASN A 377 2.87 -10.74 -27.40
N THR A 378 3.80 -10.53 -28.32
CA THR A 378 3.93 -9.33 -29.18
C THR A 378 2.82 -9.17 -30.22
N SER A 379 1.94 -10.16 -30.36
CA SER A 379 0.81 -10.13 -31.29
C SER A 379 -0.13 -8.94 -31.04
N THR A 380 -0.28 -8.09 -32.05
CA THR A 380 -1.22 -6.94 -32.03
C THR A 380 -2.64 -7.32 -32.43
N ARG A 381 -2.91 -8.59 -32.79
CA ARG A 381 -4.22 -9.04 -33.29
C ARG A 381 -5.35 -8.80 -32.30
N ILE A 382 -5.10 -9.06 -31.02
CA ILE A 382 -6.07 -8.85 -29.94
C ILE A 382 -6.31 -7.35 -29.75
N LEU A 383 -5.23 -6.56 -29.67
CA LEU A 383 -5.30 -5.11 -29.53
C LEU A 383 -6.12 -4.48 -30.66
N GLN A 384 -5.86 -4.87 -31.92
CA GLN A 384 -6.60 -4.37 -33.07
C GLN A 384 -8.09 -4.69 -32.97
N ARG A 385 -8.46 -5.97 -32.69
CA ARG A 385 -9.85 -6.38 -32.52
C ARG A 385 -10.57 -5.55 -31.44
N GLN A 386 -9.89 -5.22 -30.33
CA GLN A 386 -10.46 -4.42 -29.24
C GLN A 386 -10.64 -2.94 -29.60
N LEU A 387 -9.72 -2.38 -30.40
CA LEU A 387 -9.83 -1.02 -30.90
C LEU A 387 -10.98 -0.87 -31.90
N GLU A 388 -11.26 -1.91 -32.67
CA GLU A 388 -12.36 -1.99 -33.66
C GLU A 388 -13.73 -2.30 -33.00
N ASP A 389 -13.76 -3.02 -31.87
CA ASP A 389 -14.99 -3.34 -31.15
C ASP A 389 -15.61 -2.11 -30.44
N GLY A 390 -16.82 -1.72 -30.83
CA GLY A 390 -17.53 -0.58 -30.23
C GLY A 390 -17.95 -0.74 -28.76
N THR A 391 -17.98 -1.97 -28.23
CA THR A 391 -18.39 -2.25 -26.84
C THR A 391 -17.21 -2.16 -25.85
N SER A 392 -16.00 -2.45 -26.31
CA SER A 392 -14.77 -2.38 -25.51
C SER A 392 -14.30 -0.94 -25.31
N ARG A 393 -14.68 -0.29 -24.21
CA ARG A 393 -14.25 1.11 -23.92
C ARG A 393 -12.87 1.25 -23.28
N ILE A 394 -12.51 0.33 -22.39
CA ILE A 394 -11.19 0.28 -21.75
C ILE A 394 -10.34 -0.78 -22.46
N ILE A 395 -9.12 -0.43 -22.82
CA ILE A 395 -8.17 -1.32 -23.48
C ILE A 395 -6.87 -1.25 -22.71
N ILE A 396 -6.41 -2.40 -22.24
CA ILE A 396 -5.14 -2.53 -21.52
C ILE A 396 -4.11 -3.10 -22.50
N THR A 397 -2.96 -2.44 -22.63
CA THR A 397 -1.92 -2.86 -23.58
C THR A 397 -0.54 -2.42 -23.14
N THR A 398 0.50 -2.97 -23.75
CA THR A 398 1.87 -2.52 -23.51
C THR A 398 2.26 -1.44 -24.51
N ILE A 399 3.18 -0.56 -24.12
CA ILE A 399 3.68 0.49 -25.02
C ILE A 399 4.27 -0.09 -26.31
N GLN A 400 4.94 -1.24 -26.24
CA GLN A 400 5.55 -1.88 -27.41
C GLN A 400 4.49 -2.41 -28.39
N LYS A 401 3.39 -3.01 -27.89
CA LYS A 401 2.27 -3.44 -28.74
C LYS A 401 1.61 -2.26 -29.42
N LEU A 402 1.45 -1.16 -28.68
CA LEU A 402 0.85 0.06 -29.20
C LEU A 402 1.73 0.68 -30.29
N ASP A 403 3.06 0.74 -30.10
CA ASP A 403 4.02 1.20 -31.12
C ASP A 403 3.98 0.37 -32.41
N VAL A 404 3.97 -0.97 -32.28
CA VAL A 404 3.85 -1.88 -33.43
C VAL A 404 2.50 -1.68 -34.14
N PHE A 405 1.42 -1.50 -33.38
CA PHE A 405 0.09 -1.26 -33.94
C PHE A 405 0.02 0.04 -34.74
N VAL A 406 0.50 1.17 -34.18
CA VAL A 406 0.47 2.46 -34.89
C VAL A 406 1.38 2.46 -36.11
N SER A 407 2.50 1.74 -36.05
CA SER A 407 3.43 1.60 -37.18
C SER A 407 2.81 0.82 -38.35
N LYS A 408 2.06 -0.24 -38.07
CA LYS A 408 1.44 -1.11 -39.08
C LYS A 408 0.13 -0.56 -39.63
N ASN A 409 -0.67 0.13 -38.82
CA ASN A 409 -2.04 0.51 -39.17
C ASN A 409 -2.18 2.01 -39.44
N LYS A 410 -1.42 2.55 -40.41
CA LYS A 410 -1.49 3.97 -40.75
C LYS A 410 -2.90 4.37 -41.18
N GLY A 411 -3.49 5.36 -40.51
CA GLY A 411 -4.84 5.87 -40.84
C GLY A 411 -6.01 5.12 -40.20
N HIS A 412 -5.77 4.22 -39.25
CA HIS A 412 -6.82 3.52 -38.52
C HIS A 412 -7.85 4.47 -37.90
N GLU A 413 -9.13 4.09 -37.92
CA GLU A 413 -10.28 4.92 -37.48
C GLU A 413 -10.13 5.42 -36.03
N VAL A 414 -9.55 4.60 -35.14
CA VAL A 414 -9.34 4.95 -33.73
C VAL A 414 -8.54 6.24 -33.52
N PHE A 415 -7.68 6.62 -34.47
CA PHE A 415 -6.86 7.83 -34.36
C PHE A 415 -7.65 9.14 -34.45
N LYS A 416 -8.87 9.08 -34.98
CA LYS A 416 -9.79 10.22 -35.07
C LYS A 416 -10.77 10.28 -33.89
N LYS A 417 -10.92 9.19 -33.13
CA LYS A 417 -11.84 9.08 -31.99
C LYS A 417 -11.33 9.90 -30.80
N HIS A 418 -12.21 10.17 -29.84
CA HIS A 418 -11.86 10.85 -28.59
C HIS A 418 -11.26 9.85 -27.61
N VAL A 419 -9.93 9.91 -27.46
CA VAL A 419 -9.15 8.89 -26.76
C VAL A 419 -8.47 9.45 -25.52
N VAL A 420 -8.50 8.70 -24.41
CA VAL A 420 -7.67 8.98 -23.23
C VAL A 420 -6.56 7.95 -23.15
N LEU A 421 -5.30 8.38 -23.12
CA LEU A 421 -4.15 7.51 -22.88
C LEU A 421 -3.65 7.74 -21.45
N ILE A 422 -3.58 6.67 -20.66
CA ILE A 422 -3.04 6.67 -19.30
C ILE A 422 -1.86 5.72 -19.27
N PHE A 423 -0.66 6.27 -19.01
CA PHE A 423 0.57 5.52 -18.86
C PHE A 423 0.84 5.28 -17.36
N ASP A 424 0.95 4.02 -16.96
CA ASP A 424 1.36 3.64 -15.61
C ASP A 424 2.88 3.40 -15.56
N GLU A 425 3.52 3.79 -14.46
CA GLU A 425 4.98 3.75 -14.25
C GLU A 425 5.77 4.30 -15.46
N CYS A 426 5.54 5.58 -15.79
CA CYS A 426 6.24 6.23 -16.89
C CYS A 426 7.74 6.31 -16.62
N HIS A 427 8.50 5.42 -17.26
CA HIS A 427 9.96 5.37 -17.23
C HIS A 427 10.59 5.97 -18.48
N ARG A 428 11.90 6.28 -18.40
CA ARG A 428 12.71 6.87 -19.49
C ARG A 428 12.58 6.14 -20.83
N SER A 429 12.44 4.81 -20.80
CA SER A 429 12.20 3.95 -21.97
C SER A 429 10.95 4.35 -22.78
N GLN A 430 9.97 4.97 -22.11
CA GLN A 430 8.72 5.39 -22.72
C GLN A 430 8.84 6.76 -23.40
N PHE A 431 9.72 7.66 -22.95
CA PHE A 431 9.82 9.04 -23.45
C PHE A 431 10.55 9.16 -24.81
N GLY A 432 10.92 8.04 -25.44
CA GLY A 432 11.66 8.01 -26.71
C GLY A 432 10.77 8.04 -27.96
N ASP A 433 11.31 7.48 -29.05
CA ASP A 433 10.67 7.47 -30.37
C ASP A 433 9.28 6.79 -30.38
N MET A 434 9.07 5.77 -29.54
CA MET A 434 7.78 5.09 -29.43
C MET A 434 6.67 6.04 -29.00
N HIS A 435 6.90 6.85 -27.96
CA HIS A 435 5.93 7.84 -27.51
C HIS A 435 5.69 8.92 -28.56
N ALA A 436 6.75 9.43 -29.19
CA ALA A 436 6.60 10.39 -30.28
C ALA A 436 5.73 9.85 -31.44
N LYS A 437 5.91 8.58 -31.82
CA LYS A 437 5.10 7.91 -32.85
C LYS A 437 3.65 7.72 -32.43
N ILE A 438 3.41 7.26 -31.19
CA ILE A 438 2.07 7.06 -30.64
C ILE A 438 1.32 8.40 -30.65
N VAL A 439 1.90 9.42 -30.01
CA VAL A 439 1.30 10.76 -29.90
C VAL A 439 1.02 11.38 -31.27
N LYS A 440 1.94 11.26 -32.23
CA LYS A 440 1.76 11.75 -33.60
C LYS A 440 0.62 11.05 -34.36
N SER A 441 0.26 9.84 -33.96
CA SER A 441 -0.77 9.04 -34.65
C SER A 441 -2.19 9.46 -34.25
N PHE A 442 -2.41 9.82 -32.98
CA PHE A 442 -3.74 10.23 -32.48
C PHE A 442 -3.97 11.74 -32.67
N ARG A 443 -5.21 12.13 -33.04
CA ARG A 443 -5.56 13.56 -33.27
C ARG A 443 -6.39 14.17 -32.15
N ASN A 444 -7.31 13.42 -31.56
CA ASN A 444 -8.21 13.88 -30.51
C ASN A 444 -7.95 13.08 -29.23
N TYR A 445 -6.88 13.44 -28.51
CA TYR A 445 -6.44 12.66 -27.35
C TYR A 445 -6.18 13.50 -26.09
N HIS A 446 -6.24 12.83 -24.94
CA HIS A 446 -5.65 13.26 -23.67
C HIS A 446 -4.52 12.31 -23.30
N LEU A 447 -3.47 12.84 -22.68
CA LEU A 447 -2.26 12.09 -22.36
C LEU A 447 -1.90 12.27 -20.89
N PHE A 448 -1.99 11.19 -20.11
CA PHE A 448 -1.68 11.21 -18.69
C PHE A 448 -0.60 10.20 -18.32
N GLY A 449 0.31 10.59 -17.44
CA GLY A 449 1.38 9.73 -16.95
C GLY A 449 1.40 9.64 -15.42
N PHE A 450 1.56 8.43 -14.88
CA PHE A 450 1.79 8.18 -13.47
C PHE A 450 3.26 7.78 -13.27
N THR A 451 3.97 8.43 -12.36
CA THR A 451 5.38 8.09 -12.09
C THR A 451 5.76 8.35 -10.64
N GLY A 452 6.60 7.48 -10.07
CA GLY A 452 7.24 7.71 -8.77
C GLY A 452 8.50 8.55 -8.85
N THR A 453 9.14 8.58 -10.02
CA THR A 453 10.45 9.19 -10.24
C THR A 453 10.40 10.02 -11.52
N PRO A 454 9.77 11.20 -11.49
CA PRO A 454 9.71 12.08 -12.65
C PRO A 454 11.11 12.49 -13.12
N ILE A 455 11.22 12.72 -14.42
CA ILE A 455 12.44 13.21 -15.06
C ILE A 455 12.33 14.73 -15.17
N PHE A 456 13.20 15.42 -14.46
CA PHE A 456 13.42 16.87 -14.49
C PHE A 456 14.70 17.19 -15.25
N ALA A 457 14.97 18.47 -15.47
CA ALA A 457 16.21 18.90 -16.11
C ALA A 457 17.48 18.44 -15.36
N ALA A 458 17.40 18.31 -14.02
CA ALA A 458 18.53 17.90 -13.18
C ALA A 458 18.92 16.42 -13.31
N ASN A 459 17.98 15.55 -13.71
CA ASN A 459 18.17 14.10 -13.89
C ASN A 459 17.83 13.62 -15.31
N ALA A 460 17.72 14.54 -16.26
CA ALA A 460 17.62 14.22 -17.67
C ALA A 460 19.02 14.02 -18.24
N GLY A 461 19.28 12.85 -18.84
CA GLY A 461 20.57 12.64 -19.50
C GLY A 461 20.72 13.50 -20.77
N SER A 462 21.95 13.49 -21.29
CA SER A 462 22.42 14.38 -22.35
C SER A 462 22.04 13.91 -23.78
N GLY A 463 21.67 12.64 -23.95
CA GLY A 463 21.24 12.03 -25.22
C GLY A 463 19.76 12.19 -25.60
N GLY A 464 19.41 11.86 -26.84
CA GLY A 464 18.01 11.86 -27.36
C GLY A 464 17.43 13.24 -27.70
N ASN A 465 16.15 13.28 -28.08
CA ASN A 465 15.43 14.49 -28.52
C ASN A 465 15.36 15.55 -27.40
N PRO A 466 15.99 16.74 -27.55
CA PRO A 466 16.01 17.80 -26.54
C PRO A 466 14.63 18.31 -26.09
N LEU A 467 13.60 18.14 -26.93
CA LEU A 467 12.23 18.60 -26.65
C LEU A 467 11.39 17.56 -25.89
N LEU A 468 11.90 16.36 -25.65
CA LEU A 468 11.18 15.25 -25.00
C LEU A 468 12.06 14.51 -23.98
N ARG A 469 12.80 15.27 -23.16
CA ARG A 469 13.73 14.71 -22.16
C ARG A 469 13.14 14.59 -20.76
N THR A 470 12.13 15.40 -20.46
CA THR A 470 11.57 15.54 -19.12
C THR A 470 10.12 15.11 -19.08
N THR A 471 9.64 14.66 -17.93
CA THR A 471 8.24 14.28 -17.72
C THR A 471 7.28 15.43 -18.03
N PRO A 472 7.55 16.68 -17.61
CA PRO A 472 6.71 17.81 -17.99
C PRO A 472 6.66 18.07 -19.50
N GLN A 473 7.75 17.86 -20.23
CA GLN A 473 7.76 18.02 -21.68
C GLN A 473 6.89 16.99 -22.41
N ALA A 474 6.79 15.77 -21.88
CA ALA A 474 6.02 14.71 -22.52
C ALA A 474 4.54 14.70 -22.13
N PHE A 475 4.23 14.96 -20.86
CA PHE A 475 2.87 14.83 -20.33
C PHE A 475 2.21 16.17 -19.99
N GLY A 476 2.97 17.25 -19.79
CA GLY A 476 2.46 18.55 -19.41
C GLY A 476 2.52 18.83 -17.91
N ASP A 477 1.49 19.47 -17.37
CA ASP A 477 1.50 19.95 -15.99
C ASP A 477 1.53 18.82 -14.95
N LYS A 478 2.20 19.07 -13.83
CA LYS A 478 2.09 18.23 -12.63
C LYS A 478 0.72 18.45 -11.99
N LEU A 479 -0.21 17.51 -12.16
CA LEU A 479 -1.58 17.64 -11.66
C LEU A 479 -1.66 17.36 -10.16
N HIS A 480 -0.93 16.36 -9.66
CA HIS A 480 -0.89 16.04 -8.23
C HIS A 480 0.48 15.50 -7.83
N THR A 481 0.87 15.73 -6.58
CA THR A 481 2.12 15.22 -5.99
C THR A 481 1.85 14.53 -4.65
N TYR A 482 2.52 13.41 -4.42
CA TYR A 482 2.55 12.69 -3.14
C TYR A 482 3.91 12.00 -3.05
N THR A 483 4.81 12.63 -2.30
CA THR A 483 6.24 12.30 -2.27
C THR A 483 6.55 11.17 -1.30
N ILE A 484 7.81 10.72 -1.25
CA ILE A 484 8.25 9.73 -0.25
C ILE A 484 8.13 10.29 1.18
N VAL A 485 8.29 11.60 1.34
CA VAL A 485 8.18 12.30 2.63
C VAL A 485 6.74 12.24 3.14
N ASP A 486 5.79 12.59 2.27
CA ASP A 486 4.35 12.48 2.58
C ASP A 486 4.01 11.03 2.97
N ALA A 487 4.53 10.06 2.23
CA ALA A 487 4.27 8.65 2.47
C ALA A 487 4.82 8.11 3.79
N ILE A 488 5.98 8.60 4.22
CA ILE A 488 6.57 8.22 5.52
C ILE A 488 5.83 8.92 6.66
N ASN A 489 5.53 10.22 6.52
CA ASN A 489 4.78 10.98 7.53
C ASN A 489 3.38 10.42 7.79
N ASP A 490 2.70 9.97 6.73
CA ASP A 490 1.39 9.33 6.83
C ASP A 490 1.45 7.90 7.39
N GLY A 491 2.66 7.35 7.59
CA GLY A 491 2.85 5.95 7.98
C GLY A 491 2.35 4.98 6.91
N ASN A 492 2.45 5.36 5.63
CA ASN A 492 2.01 4.59 4.46
C ASN A 492 3.18 3.82 3.78
N VAL A 493 4.41 4.25 4.04
CA VAL A 493 5.68 3.67 3.59
C VAL A 493 6.69 3.79 4.73
N LEU A 494 7.61 2.84 4.85
CA LEU A 494 8.63 2.84 5.89
C LEU A 494 9.86 3.70 5.51
N PRO A 495 10.59 4.28 6.48
CA PRO A 495 11.88 4.92 6.21
C PRO A 495 12.97 3.88 5.85
N PHE A 496 14.13 4.37 5.39
CA PHE A 496 15.29 3.54 5.09
C PHE A 496 16.35 3.61 6.19
N ARG A 497 16.99 2.47 6.44
CA ARG A 497 18.27 2.37 7.12
C ARG A 497 19.33 2.05 6.08
N ILE A 498 20.40 2.84 6.01
CA ILE A 498 21.47 2.63 5.04
C ILE A 498 22.79 2.45 5.79
N ASP A 499 23.43 1.30 5.58
CA ASP A 499 24.77 0.99 6.07
C ASP A 499 25.74 0.96 4.89
N TYR A 500 26.88 1.67 5.00
CA TYR A 500 27.97 1.60 4.04
C TYR A 500 29.09 0.73 4.60
N ILE A 501 29.28 -0.45 4.01
CA ILE A 501 30.31 -1.40 4.42
C ILE A 501 31.56 -1.14 3.58
N ASN A 502 32.61 -0.65 4.24
CA ASN A 502 33.87 -0.40 3.57
C ASN A 502 34.59 -1.71 3.23
N THR A 503 34.50 -2.12 1.96
CA THR A 503 35.14 -3.33 1.43
C THR A 503 36.49 -3.04 0.75
N LEU A 504 36.87 -1.77 0.60
CA LEU A 504 38.09 -1.34 -0.06
C LEU A 504 38.89 -0.44 0.88
N LYS A 505 39.93 -0.99 1.51
CA LYS A 505 40.91 -0.19 2.26
C LYS A 505 41.76 0.63 1.28
N MET A 506 41.28 1.81 0.88
CA MET A 506 42.14 2.79 0.21
C MET A 506 43.15 3.33 1.23
N LYS A 507 44.42 3.50 0.81
CA LYS A 507 45.43 4.17 1.66
C LYS A 507 44.98 5.62 1.93
N ASP A 508 45.12 6.07 3.17
CA ASP A 508 44.83 7.44 3.58
C ASP A 508 45.49 8.45 2.63
N GLY A 509 44.70 9.32 1.98
CA GLY A 509 45.17 10.42 1.15
C GLY A 509 44.83 10.37 -0.34
N VAL A 510 44.24 9.29 -0.88
CA VAL A 510 43.76 9.26 -2.27
C VAL A 510 42.33 9.80 -2.34
N LYS A 511 42.16 11.05 -2.80
CA LYS A 511 40.83 11.57 -3.17
C LYS A 511 40.34 10.83 -4.42
N ASP A 512 39.09 10.36 -4.37
CA ASP A 512 38.32 9.60 -5.38
C ASP A 512 38.41 10.08 -6.85
N LYS A 513 38.91 11.30 -7.10
CA LYS A 513 38.81 11.95 -8.40
C LYS A 513 39.81 11.45 -9.47
N ASN A 514 40.78 10.61 -9.13
CA ASN A 514 41.90 10.26 -10.03
C ASN A 514 42.11 8.76 -10.31
N VAL A 515 41.21 7.86 -9.90
CA VAL A 515 41.31 6.43 -10.26
C VAL A 515 40.52 6.19 -11.56
N PRO A 516 41.12 5.60 -12.63
CA PRO A 516 40.38 5.25 -13.83
C PRO A 516 39.22 4.29 -13.50
N ALA A 517 38.03 4.52 -14.07
CA ALA A 517 36.83 3.70 -13.83
C ALA A 517 37.04 2.19 -14.08
N ILE A 518 38.00 1.84 -14.95
CA ILE A 518 38.39 0.47 -15.28
C ILE A 518 39.12 -0.22 -14.12
N ASP A 519 39.98 0.49 -13.39
CA ASP A 519 40.71 -0.07 -12.24
C ASP A 519 39.78 -0.28 -11.04
N THR A 520 38.77 0.57 -10.87
CA THR A 520 37.74 0.40 -9.85
C THR A 520 36.84 -0.81 -10.12
N GLU A 521 36.36 -1.05 -11.34
CA GLU A 521 35.52 -2.23 -11.62
C GLU A 521 36.31 -3.54 -11.51
N LYS A 522 37.60 -3.56 -11.87
CA LYS A 522 38.46 -4.73 -11.62
C LYS A 522 38.62 -5.02 -10.13
N ALA A 523 38.85 -3.99 -9.31
CA ALA A 523 38.95 -4.14 -7.86
C ALA A 523 37.62 -4.59 -7.22
N LEU A 524 36.49 -4.08 -7.72
CA LEU A 524 35.15 -4.47 -7.26
C LEU A 524 34.83 -5.94 -7.62
N ALA A 525 35.32 -6.42 -8.78
CA ALA A 525 35.12 -7.79 -9.25
C ALA A 525 36.17 -8.79 -8.75
N ASP A 526 37.05 -8.38 -7.83
CA ASP A 526 38.10 -9.23 -7.26
C ASP A 526 37.50 -10.41 -6.46
N PRO A 527 37.95 -11.65 -6.71
CA PRO A 527 37.39 -12.83 -6.03
C PRO A 527 37.52 -12.81 -4.50
N ASN A 528 38.58 -12.19 -3.94
CA ASN A 528 38.74 -12.07 -2.49
C ASN A 528 37.75 -11.05 -1.91
N ARG A 529 37.54 -9.92 -2.60
CA ARG A 529 36.49 -8.96 -2.19
C ARG A 529 35.11 -9.62 -2.23
N ILE A 530 34.78 -10.34 -3.29
CA ILE A 530 33.50 -11.07 -3.40
C ILE A 530 33.36 -12.07 -2.26
N ARG A 531 34.43 -12.82 -1.92
CA ARG A 531 34.45 -13.74 -0.77
C ARG A 531 34.16 -13.02 0.55
N GLU A 532 34.77 -11.86 0.79
CA GLU A 532 34.55 -11.05 1.99
C GLU A 532 33.11 -10.50 2.05
N VAL A 533 32.58 -10.02 0.93
CA VAL A 533 31.18 -9.57 0.82
C VAL A 533 30.22 -10.71 1.10
N VAL A 534 30.42 -11.88 0.48
CA VAL A 534 29.60 -13.07 0.74
C VAL A 534 29.71 -13.51 2.19
N ASN A 535 30.91 -13.46 2.78
CA ASN A 535 31.10 -13.75 4.20
C ASN A 535 30.27 -12.81 5.07
N TYR A 536 30.34 -11.50 4.82
CA TYR A 536 29.54 -10.51 5.55
C TYR A 536 28.04 -10.75 5.39
N ILE A 537 27.56 -10.99 4.16
CA ILE A 537 26.14 -11.27 3.89
C ILE A 537 25.69 -12.48 4.72
N LEU A 538 26.44 -13.59 4.68
CA LEU A 538 26.07 -14.81 5.41
C LEU A 538 26.12 -14.60 6.93
N ASP A 539 27.13 -13.91 7.46
CA ASP A 539 27.28 -13.65 8.89
C ASP A 539 26.12 -12.78 9.43
N HIS A 540 25.69 -11.77 8.66
CA HIS A 540 24.66 -10.82 9.10
C HIS A 540 23.26 -11.13 8.55
N PHE A 541 23.10 -12.18 7.74
CA PHE A 541 21.84 -12.49 7.06
C PHE A 541 20.67 -12.60 8.06
N ASP A 542 20.86 -13.36 9.14
CA ASP A 542 19.80 -13.61 10.12
C ASP A 542 19.44 -12.36 10.92
N GLN A 543 20.44 -11.54 11.25
CA GLN A 543 20.26 -10.26 11.93
C GLN A 543 19.48 -9.28 11.04
N LYS A 544 19.98 -9.01 9.82
CA LYS A 544 19.39 -8.02 8.92
C LYS A 544 17.99 -8.43 8.44
N THR A 545 17.75 -9.73 8.26
CA THR A 545 16.42 -10.26 7.89
C THR A 545 15.55 -10.65 9.10
N LYS A 546 15.97 -10.35 10.34
CA LYS A 546 15.24 -10.65 11.58
C LYS A 546 14.74 -12.10 11.68
N ARG A 547 15.61 -13.09 11.36
CA ARG A 547 15.26 -14.52 11.33
C ARG A 547 14.88 -15.10 12.69
N SER A 548 15.29 -14.46 13.78
CA SER A 548 14.84 -14.77 15.13
C SER A 548 13.40 -14.31 15.42
N SER A 549 12.85 -13.37 14.63
CA SER A 549 11.48 -12.91 14.80
C SER A 549 10.50 -13.80 14.02
N PHE A 550 9.33 -14.08 14.59
CA PHE A 550 8.29 -14.84 13.93
C PHE A 550 7.02 -14.01 13.76
N TYR A 551 6.36 -14.17 12.62
CA TYR A 551 5.04 -13.60 12.38
C TYR A 551 4.21 -14.53 11.51
N SER A 552 2.90 -14.29 11.49
CA SER A 552 1.97 -15.04 10.62
C SER A 552 1.90 -14.35 9.26
N LEU A 553 2.23 -15.09 8.19
CA LEU A 553 2.04 -14.67 6.80
C LEU A 553 1.10 -15.67 6.12
N GLN A 554 -0.04 -15.20 5.63
CA GLN A 554 -1.04 -16.05 4.96
C GLN A 554 -1.43 -17.33 5.74
N GLY A 555 -1.33 -17.29 7.07
CA GLY A 555 -1.65 -18.41 7.96
C GLY A 555 -0.52 -19.40 8.20
N GLN A 556 0.67 -19.13 7.68
CA GLN A 556 1.89 -19.87 8.00
C GLN A 556 2.73 -19.03 8.96
N ARG A 557 3.26 -19.67 10.02
CA ARG A 557 4.28 -19.05 10.86
C ARG A 557 5.55 -18.96 10.01
N VAL A 558 5.99 -17.74 9.73
CA VAL A 558 7.20 -17.44 8.97
C VAL A 558 8.21 -16.79 9.91
N SER A 559 9.48 -17.17 9.75
CA SER A 559 10.60 -16.56 10.48
C SER A 559 11.20 -15.44 9.64
N GLY A 560 11.31 -14.24 10.19
CA GLY A 560 11.94 -13.10 9.54
C GLY A 560 11.46 -12.80 8.12
N PHE A 561 12.34 -12.17 7.38
CA PHE A 561 12.10 -11.63 6.05
C PHE A 561 13.05 -12.27 5.03
N ASN A 562 12.89 -11.93 3.76
CA ASN A 562 13.86 -12.26 2.72
C ASN A 562 14.54 -11.01 2.15
N SER A 563 15.48 -11.23 1.23
CA SER A 563 16.36 -10.18 0.73
C SER A 563 16.69 -10.30 -0.76
N LEU A 564 17.14 -9.19 -1.35
CA LEU A 564 17.71 -9.12 -2.70
C LEU A 564 19.19 -8.78 -2.62
N LEU A 565 19.99 -9.34 -3.53
CA LEU A 565 21.36 -8.90 -3.81
C LEU A 565 21.42 -8.31 -5.22
N ALA A 566 21.55 -6.98 -5.29
CA ALA A 566 21.69 -6.23 -6.54
C ALA A 566 23.17 -6.07 -6.89
N VAL A 567 23.57 -6.60 -8.05
CA VAL A 567 24.97 -6.60 -8.50
C VAL A 567 25.17 -5.81 -9.79
N SER A 568 26.42 -5.42 -10.08
CA SER A 568 26.73 -4.55 -11.21
C SER A 568 26.40 -5.14 -12.58
N SER A 569 26.65 -6.43 -12.78
CA SER A 569 26.62 -7.08 -14.10
C SER A 569 26.34 -8.58 -14.01
N ILE A 570 26.04 -9.21 -15.15
CA ILE A 570 25.84 -10.66 -15.26
C ILE A 570 27.09 -11.45 -14.77
N PRO A 571 28.33 -11.11 -15.18
CA PRO A 571 29.52 -11.79 -14.65
C PRO A 571 29.67 -11.67 -13.12
N ALA A 572 29.26 -10.53 -12.53
CA ALA A 572 29.26 -10.39 -11.08
C ALA A 572 28.20 -11.32 -10.44
N ALA A 573 27.00 -11.40 -11.01
CA ALA A 573 25.94 -12.29 -10.52
C ALA A 573 26.38 -13.74 -10.50
N MET A 574 27.07 -14.20 -11.56
CA MET A 574 27.63 -15.55 -11.65
C MET A 574 28.64 -15.83 -10.53
N LYS A 575 29.57 -14.89 -10.29
CA LYS A 575 30.58 -15.01 -9.24
C LYS A 575 29.95 -15.04 -7.84
N TYR A 576 29.02 -14.12 -7.56
CA TYR A 576 28.32 -14.06 -6.29
C TYR A 576 27.51 -15.34 -6.01
N TYR A 577 26.74 -15.81 -6.98
CA TYR A 577 25.92 -17.02 -6.82
C TYR A 577 26.79 -18.26 -6.58
N THR A 578 27.90 -18.40 -7.32
CA THR A 578 28.84 -19.51 -7.15
C THR A 578 29.51 -19.48 -5.76
N GLU A 579 29.99 -18.32 -5.33
CA GLU A 579 30.65 -18.17 -4.01
C GLU A 579 29.66 -18.36 -2.85
N LEU A 580 28.42 -17.89 -2.99
CA LEU A 580 27.34 -18.15 -2.03
C LEU A 580 27.08 -19.66 -1.85
N LYS A 581 26.92 -20.40 -2.95
CA LYS A 581 26.73 -21.88 -2.88
C LYS A 581 27.91 -22.56 -2.22
N LYS A 582 29.13 -22.15 -2.56
CA LYS A 582 30.36 -22.71 -1.99
C LYS A 582 30.41 -22.51 -0.47
N GLN A 583 30.30 -21.27 0.01
CA GLN A 583 30.39 -20.97 1.44
C GLN A 583 29.21 -21.55 2.25
N LEU A 584 28.01 -21.63 1.68
CA LEU A 584 26.88 -22.31 2.33
C LEU A 584 27.15 -23.80 2.54
N SER A 585 27.70 -24.47 1.53
CA SER A 585 28.09 -25.88 1.63
C SER A 585 29.20 -26.08 2.67
N GLU A 586 30.21 -25.20 2.69
CA GLU A 586 31.33 -25.26 3.66
C GLU A 586 30.84 -25.04 5.11
N ARG A 587 29.84 -24.19 5.30
CA ARG A 587 29.24 -23.90 6.62
C ARG A 587 28.16 -24.89 7.04
N GLY A 588 27.73 -25.79 6.17
CA GLY A 588 26.60 -26.68 6.42
C GLY A 588 25.27 -25.95 6.64
N ARG A 589 25.14 -24.72 6.12
CA ARG A 589 23.94 -23.89 6.27
C ARG A 589 23.08 -23.97 5.02
N LYS A 590 21.77 -24.12 5.19
CA LYS A 590 20.81 -24.13 4.08
C LYS A 590 20.08 -22.79 3.97
N LEU A 591 20.24 -22.13 2.84
CA LEU A 591 19.43 -20.97 2.41
C LEU A 591 18.93 -21.26 0.99
N ASN A 592 17.67 -20.95 0.72
CA ASN A 592 17.11 -21.08 -0.63
C ASN A 592 17.53 -19.85 -1.45
N ILE A 593 18.52 -20.03 -2.33
CA ILE A 593 19.05 -18.95 -3.19
C ILE A 593 18.63 -19.16 -4.63
N ALA A 594 18.14 -18.09 -5.26
CA ALA A 594 17.84 -18.05 -6.69
C ALA A 594 18.62 -16.92 -7.39
N ALA A 595 18.72 -16.98 -8.70
CA ALA A 595 19.30 -15.94 -9.53
C ALA A 595 18.43 -15.71 -10.77
N ILE A 596 18.28 -14.45 -11.18
CA ILE A 596 17.58 -14.11 -12.41
C ILE A 596 18.19 -12.88 -13.07
N PHE A 597 18.42 -12.97 -14.38
CA PHE A 597 18.93 -11.90 -15.23
C PHE A 597 18.62 -12.23 -16.70
N SER A 598 18.73 -11.23 -17.56
CA SER A 598 18.51 -11.32 -19.00
C SER A 598 19.41 -10.34 -19.76
N TYR A 599 19.39 -10.38 -21.09
CA TYR A 599 20.15 -9.45 -21.90
C TYR A 599 19.55 -8.03 -21.87
N SER A 600 20.42 -7.02 -21.78
CA SER A 600 20.05 -5.61 -21.97
C SER A 600 20.81 -5.03 -23.15
N ALA A 601 20.09 -4.46 -24.13
CA ALA A 601 20.69 -3.98 -25.38
C ALA A 601 21.53 -2.69 -25.22
N ASN A 602 21.44 -2.02 -24.06
CA ASN A 602 22.07 -0.73 -23.79
C ASN A 602 22.89 -0.76 -22.48
N GLU A 603 23.92 -1.63 -22.39
CA GLU A 603 24.85 -1.64 -21.24
C GLU A 603 25.82 -0.44 -21.19
N ALA A 604 25.83 0.42 -22.21
CA ALA A 604 26.96 1.30 -22.49
C ALA A 604 26.92 2.72 -21.92
N ASP A 605 25.83 3.19 -21.28
CA ASP A 605 25.79 4.57 -20.76
C ASP A 605 25.77 4.64 -19.22
N PRO A 606 26.92 4.88 -18.56
CA PRO A 606 27.05 4.93 -17.10
C PRO A 606 26.38 6.16 -16.44
N GLU A 607 25.80 7.09 -17.23
CA GLU A 607 24.92 8.15 -16.74
C GLU A 607 23.43 7.74 -16.67
N ASP A 608 23.05 6.59 -17.23
CA ASP A 608 21.65 6.23 -17.50
C ASP A 608 21.09 5.12 -16.57
N GLY A 609 20.65 5.48 -15.36
CA GLY A 609 19.68 4.68 -14.58
C GLY A 609 19.96 3.17 -14.44
N VAL A 610 18.89 2.36 -14.27
CA VAL A 610 18.95 0.89 -14.28
C VAL A 610 18.58 0.42 -15.71
N PRO A 611 19.49 -0.22 -16.47
CA PRO A 611 19.24 -0.61 -17.86
C PRO A 611 18.07 -1.57 -18.06
N ASP A 612 17.44 -1.49 -19.24
CA ASP A 612 16.24 -2.24 -19.58
C ASP A 612 16.55 -3.70 -19.96
N GLU A 613 16.35 -4.65 -19.02
CA GLU A 613 16.52 -6.11 -19.21
C GLU A 613 15.25 -6.85 -19.75
N GLY A 614 15.30 -7.39 -20.98
CA GLY A 614 14.12 -8.02 -21.63
C GLY A 614 13.72 -9.39 -21.05
N PHE A 615 12.67 -10.02 -21.59
CA PHE A 615 12.42 -11.46 -21.34
C PHE A 615 13.11 -12.36 -22.37
N ASP A 616 13.92 -11.76 -23.25
CA ASP A 616 14.65 -12.46 -24.29
C ASP A 616 15.99 -12.97 -23.73
N THR A 617 16.05 -14.27 -23.57
CA THR A 617 17.24 -15.04 -23.14
C THR A 617 18.07 -15.52 -24.33
N GLU A 618 17.55 -15.44 -25.56
CA GLU A 618 18.29 -15.85 -26.77
C GLU A 618 19.39 -14.87 -27.14
N SER A 619 19.25 -13.62 -26.68
CA SER A 619 20.26 -12.56 -26.84
C SER A 619 21.40 -12.64 -25.82
N LEU A 620 21.37 -13.56 -24.84
CA LEU A 620 22.48 -13.78 -23.92
C LEU A 620 23.65 -14.48 -24.63
N ASP A 621 24.89 -14.19 -24.22
CA ASP A 621 26.02 -14.99 -24.64
C ASP A 621 25.91 -16.42 -24.08
N CYS A 622 26.58 -17.37 -24.76
CA CYS A 622 26.51 -18.80 -24.44
C CYS A 622 26.83 -19.08 -22.96
N THR A 623 27.87 -18.43 -22.43
CA THR A 623 28.32 -18.64 -21.04
C THR A 623 27.30 -18.14 -20.02
N SER A 624 26.72 -16.96 -20.25
CA SER A 624 25.66 -16.42 -19.38
C SER A 624 24.38 -17.25 -19.41
N ARG A 625 24.00 -17.76 -20.59
CA ARG A 625 22.81 -18.61 -20.76
C ARG A 625 22.99 -19.97 -20.09
N ASP A 626 24.12 -20.64 -20.31
CA ASP A 626 24.43 -21.93 -19.69
C ASP A 626 24.43 -21.83 -18.16
N PHE A 627 24.95 -20.72 -17.62
CA PHE A 627 24.91 -20.48 -16.19
C PHE A 627 23.48 -20.28 -15.68
N LEU A 628 22.66 -19.50 -16.40
CA LEU A 628 21.26 -19.30 -16.03
C LEU A 628 20.48 -20.62 -16.07
N GLU A 629 20.73 -21.49 -17.04
CA GLU A 629 20.17 -22.85 -17.08
C GLU A 629 20.59 -23.68 -15.86
N SER A 630 21.87 -23.60 -15.46
CA SER A 630 22.34 -24.27 -14.25
C SER A 630 21.64 -23.74 -12.98
N ALA A 631 21.48 -22.42 -12.85
CA ALA A 631 20.79 -21.83 -11.70
C ALA A 631 19.29 -22.16 -11.67
N ILE A 632 18.65 -22.26 -12.85
CA ILE A 632 17.26 -22.73 -12.97
C ILE A 632 17.16 -24.23 -12.66
N ALA A 633 18.16 -25.04 -13.02
CA ALA A 633 18.21 -26.46 -12.67
C ALA A 633 18.31 -26.67 -11.15
N ASP A 634 19.13 -25.86 -10.45
CA ASP A 634 19.18 -25.84 -8.99
C ASP A 634 17.78 -25.51 -8.41
N TYR A 635 17.14 -24.46 -8.91
CA TYR A 635 15.79 -24.08 -8.50
C TYR A 635 14.74 -25.16 -8.75
N ASN A 636 14.80 -25.82 -9.92
CA ASN A 636 13.91 -26.93 -10.27
C ASN A 636 14.07 -28.10 -9.30
N ALA A 637 15.31 -28.41 -8.90
CA ALA A 637 15.60 -29.46 -7.93
C ALA A 637 15.08 -29.11 -6.53
N ASP A 638 15.31 -27.88 -6.07
CA ASP A 638 14.89 -27.43 -4.73
C ASP A 638 13.37 -27.37 -4.58
N PHE A 639 12.65 -26.99 -5.63
CA PHE A 639 11.21 -26.75 -5.59
C PHE A 639 10.36 -27.79 -6.33
N SER A 640 10.97 -28.82 -6.92
CA SER A 640 10.29 -29.87 -7.69
C SER A 640 9.43 -29.31 -8.83
N VAL A 641 10.01 -28.39 -9.61
CA VAL A 641 9.40 -27.74 -10.78
C VAL A 641 10.25 -27.98 -12.05
N ASN A 642 9.79 -27.52 -13.22
CA ASN A 642 10.46 -27.78 -14.50
C ASN A 642 10.41 -26.57 -15.43
N PHE A 643 11.28 -25.58 -15.18
CA PHE A 643 11.49 -24.42 -16.02
C PHE A 643 12.80 -24.51 -16.81
N ASP A 644 12.93 -23.71 -17.87
CA ASP A 644 14.14 -23.55 -18.66
C ASP A 644 14.24 -22.11 -19.23
N THR A 645 15.27 -21.83 -20.02
CA THR A 645 15.52 -20.52 -20.63
C THR A 645 14.67 -20.21 -21.85
N SER A 646 13.79 -21.12 -22.33
CA SER A 646 12.89 -20.78 -23.45
C SER A 646 11.94 -19.65 -23.07
N SER A 647 11.58 -18.79 -24.04
CA SER A 647 10.74 -17.60 -23.79
C SER A 647 9.47 -17.88 -22.96
N GLU A 648 8.78 -18.99 -23.23
CA GLU A 648 7.56 -19.36 -22.49
C GLU A 648 7.86 -19.82 -21.07
N LYS A 649 8.83 -20.73 -20.88
CA LYS A 649 9.14 -21.26 -19.54
C LYS A 649 9.91 -20.28 -18.68
N PHE A 650 10.76 -19.43 -19.25
CA PHE A 650 11.44 -18.37 -18.51
C PHE A 650 10.44 -17.35 -17.94
N GLN A 651 9.38 -17.04 -18.68
CA GLN A 651 8.30 -16.21 -18.15
C GLN A 651 7.56 -16.90 -17.00
N ASN A 652 7.30 -18.20 -17.10
CA ASN A 652 6.68 -18.96 -16.03
C ASN A 652 7.61 -19.08 -14.80
N TYR A 653 8.93 -19.19 -15.02
CA TYR A 653 9.95 -19.10 -13.98
C TYR A 653 9.89 -17.76 -13.25
N TYR A 654 9.89 -16.63 -13.98
CA TYR A 654 9.74 -15.29 -13.39
C TYR A 654 8.48 -15.18 -12.52
N LYS A 655 7.34 -15.69 -13.01
CA LYS A 655 6.07 -15.68 -12.27
C LYS A 655 6.14 -16.52 -10.99
N ASP A 656 6.66 -17.74 -11.09
CA ASP A 656 6.81 -18.64 -9.94
C ASP A 656 7.76 -18.03 -8.90
N LEU A 657 8.95 -17.60 -9.33
CA LEU A 657 9.95 -16.95 -8.49
C LEU A 657 9.39 -15.72 -7.77
N SER A 658 8.64 -14.87 -8.48
CA SER A 658 7.96 -13.71 -7.88
C SER A 658 6.98 -14.13 -6.78
N MET A 659 6.18 -15.18 -6.99
CA MET A 659 5.26 -15.67 -5.95
C MET A 659 6.01 -16.25 -4.75
N ARG A 660 7.09 -16.99 -4.98
CA ARG A 660 7.92 -17.60 -3.92
C ARG A 660 8.66 -16.55 -3.09
N MET A 661 9.15 -15.49 -3.71
CA MET A 661 9.68 -14.33 -2.99
C MET A 661 8.62 -13.69 -2.10
N LYS A 662 7.40 -13.45 -2.60
CA LYS A 662 6.31 -12.89 -1.76
C LYS A 662 5.95 -13.80 -0.59
N ARG A 663 6.03 -15.12 -0.75
CA ARG A 663 5.73 -16.14 0.27
C ARG A 663 6.90 -16.47 1.22
N ARG A 664 8.09 -15.85 1.05
CA ARG A 664 9.31 -16.18 1.81
C ARG A 664 9.68 -17.67 1.63
N GLU A 665 9.49 -18.21 0.44
CA GLU A 665 10.01 -19.55 0.08
C GLU A 665 11.45 -19.46 -0.46
N VAL A 666 11.81 -18.32 -1.04
CA VAL A 666 13.19 -17.95 -1.43
C VAL A 666 13.72 -16.92 -0.43
N ASP A 667 14.94 -17.18 0.07
CA ASP A 667 15.58 -16.41 1.14
C ASP A 667 16.42 -15.25 0.59
N LEU A 668 17.16 -15.50 -0.48
CA LEU A 668 18.02 -14.53 -1.15
C LEU A 668 17.87 -14.67 -2.67
N LEU A 669 17.60 -13.56 -3.35
CA LEU A 669 17.54 -13.51 -4.81
C LEU A 669 18.65 -12.60 -5.34
N VAL A 670 19.53 -13.16 -6.18
CA VAL A 670 20.60 -12.43 -6.87
C VAL A 670 20.05 -11.86 -8.17
N VAL A 671 20.18 -10.54 -8.35
CA VAL A 671 19.64 -9.81 -9.51
C VAL A 671 20.64 -8.81 -10.07
N VAL A 672 20.55 -8.54 -11.37
CA VAL A 672 21.28 -7.44 -12.02
C VAL A 672 20.38 -6.20 -12.10
N ASN A 673 19.31 -6.23 -12.92
CA ASN A 673 18.33 -5.15 -13.01
C ASN A 673 16.88 -5.62 -12.74
N MET A 674 16.57 -6.90 -12.94
CA MET A 674 15.24 -7.46 -12.65
C MET A 674 14.87 -7.33 -11.17
N PHE A 675 13.57 -7.22 -10.85
CA PHE A 675 13.02 -7.06 -9.49
C PHE A 675 13.39 -5.75 -8.77
N LEU A 676 14.26 -4.90 -9.34
CA LEU A 676 14.58 -3.57 -8.78
C LEU A 676 13.52 -2.51 -9.11
N THR A 677 12.73 -2.74 -10.16
CA THR A 677 11.52 -1.99 -10.51
C THR A 677 10.33 -2.93 -10.57
N GLY A 678 9.11 -2.41 -10.38
CA GLY A 678 7.86 -3.18 -10.53
C GLY A 678 7.55 -4.23 -9.46
N PHE A 679 8.54 -4.94 -8.91
CA PHE A 679 8.31 -6.04 -7.96
C PHE A 679 7.86 -5.57 -6.57
N ASP A 680 6.72 -6.06 -6.10
CA ASP A 680 6.15 -5.66 -4.82
C ASP A 680 6.01 -6.82 -3.81
N ALA A 681 6.72 -6.74 -2.69
CA ALA A 681 6.64 -7.73 -1.61
C ALA A 681 6.70 -7.06 -0.22
N THR A 682 5.68 -7.31 0.60
CA THR A 682 5.63 -6.83 2.00
C THR A 682 6.64 -7.56 2.90
N THR A 683 7.01 -8.78 2.54
CA THR A 683 7.93 -9.69 3.26
C THR A 683 9.42 -9.45 2.95
N LEU A 684 9.72 -8.53 2.04
CA LEU A 684 11.09 -8.18 1.68
C LEU A 684 11.54 -6.97 2.50
N ASN A 685 12.56 -7.13 3.34
CA ASN A 685 13.04 -6.06 4.21
C ASN A 685 14.48 -5.60 3.92
N THR A 686 15.28 -6.42 3.24
CA THR A 686 16.72 -6.17 3.09
C THR A 686 17.14 -6.15 1.62
N LEU A 687 17.90 -5.13 1.24
CA LEU A 687 18.57 -5.01 -0.06
C LEU A 687 20.08 -4.89 0.14
N TRP A 688 20.80 -5.88 -0.35
CA TRP A 688 22.26 -5.89 -0.45
C TRP A 688 22.66 -5.27 -1.79
N VAL A 689 23.54 -4.26 -1.79
CA VAL A 689 23.87 -3.47 -2.98
C VAL A 689 25.37 -3.52 -3.24
N ASP A 690 25.75 -4.21 -4.32
CA ASP A 690 27.07 -4.08 -4.96
C ASP A 690 26.92 -3.59 -6.42
N LYS A 691 26.20 -2.48 -6.57
CA LYS A 691 25.87 -1.85 -7.85
C LYS A 691 25.93 -0.34 -7.70
N ASN A 692 26.41 0.38 -8.72
CA ASN A 692 26.36 1.83 -8.76
C ASN A 692 24.93 2.29 -9.08
N LEU A 693 24.12 2.46 -8.04
CA LEU A 693 22.76 2.99 -8.17
C LEU A 693 22.80 4.52 -8.11
N ARG A 694 22.05 5.18 -8.99
CA ARG A 694 21.99 6.65 -9.07
C ARG A 694 20.55 7.13 -9.23
N GLN A 695 20.26 8.32 -8.70
CA GLN A 695 19.02 9.06 -8.93
C GLN A 695 17.76 8.18 -8.80
N HIS A 696 16.95 8.07 -9.86
CA HIS A 696 15.69 7.34 -9.86
C HIS A 696 15.86 5.83 -9.65
N GLY A 697 16.91 5.22 -10.21
CA GLY A 697 17.20 3.81 -10.05
C GLY A 697 17.51 3.45 -8.60
N LEU A 698 18.17 4.35 -7.87
CA LEU A 698 18.46 4.21 -6.44
C LEU A 698 17.16 4.19 -5.62
N ILE A 699 16.29 5.19 -5.77
CA ILE A 699 15.03 5.26 -5.02
C ILE A 699 14.10 4.10 -5.34
N GLN A 700 14.02 3.66 -6.60
CA GLN A 700 13.20 2.52 -6.99
C GLN A 700 13.67 1.22 -6.33
N ALA A 701 14.98 0.95 -6.40
CA ALA A 701 15.58 -0.23 -5.79
C ALA A 701 15.40 -0.22 -4.26
N PHE A 702 15.70 0.90 -3.60
CA PHE A 702 15.54 1.01 -2.15
C PHE A 702 14.08 0.80 -1.74
N SER A 703 13.14 1.37 -2.51
CA SER A 703 11.70 1.22 -2.31
C SER A 703 11.14 -0.19 -2.55
N ARG A 704 11.99 -1.21 -2.75
CA ARG A 704 11.58 -2.62 -2.64
C ARG A 704 11.47 -3.08 -1.18
N THR A 705 12.15 -2.39 -0.26
CA THR A 705 12.24 -2.79 1.15
C THR A 705 11.26 -2.05 2.07
N ASN A 706 10.71 -0.91 1.65
CA ASN A 706 9.95 0.01 2.50
C ASN A 706 8.43 -0.26 2.61
N ARG A 707 7.98 -1.45 2.22
CA ARG A 707 6.57 -1.83 2.35
C ARG A 707 6.20 -2.17 3.78
N ILE A 708 5.08 -1.62 4.25
CA ILE A 708 4.51 -1.93 5.56
C ILE A 708 3.98 -3.36 5.56
N LEU A 709 4.15 -4.04 6.69
CA LEU A 709 3.58 -5.36 6.93
C LEU A 709 2.94 -5.46 8.33
N ASN A 710 3.73 -5.13 9.37
CA ASN A 710 3.37 -5.25 10.78
C ASN A 710 4.35 -4.42 11.64
N SER A 711 4.17 -4.45 12.96
CA SER A 711 5.03 -3.74 13.92
C SER A 711 6.50 -4.21 13.95
N VAL A 712 6.80 -5.41 13.47
CA VAL A 712 8.19 -5.96 13.43
C VAL A 712 9.02 -5.25 12.36
N LYS A 713 8.40 -4.99 11.20
CA LYS A 713 9.05 -4.33 10.06
C LYS A 713 8.92 -2.81 10.18
N THR A 714 9.91 -2.19 10.80
CA THR A 714 9.92 -0.74 11.08
C THR A 714 10.62 0.09 10.00
N PHE A 715 11.47 -0.51 9.17
CA PHE A 715 12.20 0.16 8.09
C PHE A 715 12.62 -0.82 6.99
N GLY A 716 12.99 -0.25 5.85
CA GLY A 716 13.72 -0.94 4.79
C GLY A 716 15.23 -0.88 5.05
N ASN A 717 15.91 -2.02 5.03
CA ASN A 717 17.33 -2.12 5.37
C ASN A 717 18.17 -2.23 4.10
N ILE A 718 19.07 -1.28 3.89
CA ILE A 718 19.93 -1.16 2.70
C ILE A 718 21.38 -1.30 3.15
N ILE A 719 22.09 -2.29 2.60
CA ILE A 719 23.51 -2.52 2.89
C ILE A 719 24.29 -2.31 1.60
N CYS A 720 25.09 -1.25 1.56
CA CYS A 720 25.89 -0.86 0.40
C CYS A 720 27.34 -1.31 0.59
N PHE A 721 27.86 -2.11 -0.35
CA PHE A 721 29.28 -2.51 -0.41
C PHE A 721 30.13 -1.54 -1.26
N ARG A 722 29.50 -0.45 -1.71
CA ARG A 722 30.08 0.69 -2.42
C ARG A 722 29.69 1.96 -1.68
N ASN A 723 30.51 3.00 -1.75
CA ASN A 723 30.12 4.31 -1.21
C ASN A 723 29.09 4.95 -2.16
N LEU A 724 27.83 5.02 -1.74
CA LEU A 724 26.72 5.64 -2.48
C LEU A 724 26.09 6.80 -1.68
N GLN A 725 26.82 7.35 -0.70
CA GLN A 725 26.27 8.35 0.21
C GLN A 725 25.86 9.61 -0.53
N GLN A 726 26.75 10.15 -1.38
CA GLN A 726 26.45 11.34 -2.16
C GLN A 726 25.27 11.10 -3.12
N GLU A 727 25.26 9.97 -3.83
CA GLU A 727 24.18 9.59 -4.75
C GLU A 727 22.82 9.45 -4.03
N THR A 728 22.84 8.96 -2.79
CA THR A 728 21.65 8.82 -1.95
C THR A 728 21.11 10.18 -1.55
N ASP A 729 21.97 11.07 -1.04
CA ASP A 729 21.58 12.42 -0.62
C ASP A 729 21.01 13.23 -1.79
N GLU A 730 21.65 13.15 -2.96
CA GLU A 730 21.18 13.79 -4.19
C GLU A 730 19.81 13.24 -4.65
N ALA A 731 19.61 11.92 -4.56
CA ALA A 731 18.36 11.30 -4.96
C ALA A 731 17.21 11.68 -4.00
N ILE A 732 17.45 11.71 -2.70
CA ILE A 732 16.45 12.10 -1.69
C ILE A 732 16.09 13.58 -1.86
N ALA A 733 17.07 14.46 -2.05
CA ALA A 733 16.83 15.88 -2.29
C ALA A 733 16.02 16.13 -3.57
N LEU A 734 16.22 15.31 -4.61
CA LEU A 734 15.50 15.43 -5.88
C LEU A 734 14.04 14.94 -5.80
N PHE A 735 13.80 13.83 -5.09
CA PHE A 735 12.48 13.19 -5.03
C PHE A 735 11.67 13.48 -3.76
N GLY A 736 12.24 14.26 -2.83
CA GLY A 736 11.60 14.77 -1.63
C GLY A 736 11.69 16.30 -1.56
N ASP A 737 12.25 16.80 -0.45
CA ASP A 737 12.60 18.20 -0.21
C ASP A 737 14.02 18.26 0.40
N LYS A 738 14.72 19.40 0.32
CA LYS A 738 16.10 19.51 0.84
C LYS A 738 16.19 19.26 2.35
N ASP A 739 15.12 19.55 3.09
CA ASP A 739 15.04 19.31 4.53
C ASP A 739 14.51 17.90 4.87
N ALA A 740 14.24 17.06 3.87
CA ALA A 740 13.59 15.75 4.05
C ALA A 740 14.52 14.61 4.47
N GLY A 741 15.85 14.83 4.47
CA GLY A 741 16.84 13.79 4.74
C GLY A 741 16.60 13.07 6.07
N SER A 742 16.23 13.81 7.12
CA SER A 742 15.96 13.26 8.46
C SER A 742 14.66 12.44 8.57
N ILE A 743 13.70 12.65 7.66
CA ILE A 743 12.44 11.93 7.63
C ILE A 743 12.60 10.61 6.85
N VAL A 744 13.34 10.66 5.74
CA VAL A 744 13.50 9.51 4.84
C VAL A 744 14.51 8.49 5.39
N LEU A 745 15.55 8.96 6.07
CA LEU A 745 16.62 8.13 6.61
C LEU A 745 16.52 8.03 8.14
N LEU A 746 16.70 6.82 8.66
CA LEU A 746 16.88 6.61 10.09
C LEU A 746 18.16 7.29 10.58
N LYS A 747 18.10 7.81 11.80
CA LYS A 747 19.26 8.35 12.52
C LYS A 747 20.30 7.26 12.80
N ASN A 748 21.52 7.68 13.13
CA ASN A 748 22.61 6.77 13.43
C ASN A 748 22.41 6.03 14.75
N TYR A 749 23.28 5.05 15.01
CA TYR A 749 23.26 4.24 16.25
C TYR A 749 23.31 5.11 17.51
N GLU A 750 24.20 6.10 17.55
CA GLU A 750 24.40 6.97 18.72
C GLU A 750 23.13 7.73 19.09
N ALA A 751 22.40 8.27 18.12
CA ALA A 751 21.15 8.98 18.37
C ALA A 751 20.09 8.06 19.01
N TYR A 752 19.95 6.81 18.55
CA TYR A 752 19.00 5.87 19.16
C TYR A 752 19.46 5.29 20.49
N TYR A 753 20.77 5.19 20.72
CA TYR A 753 21.33 4.64 21.94
C TYR A 753 21.40 5.67 23.08
N PHE A 754 21.80 6.91 22.78
CA PHE A 754 22.02 7.99 23.75
C PHE A 754 20.97 9.09 23.73
N GLY A 755 20.06 9.13 22.74
CA GLY A 755 19.05 10.17 22.61
C GLY A 755 19.47 11.29 21.66
N TYR A 756 18.50 12.14 21.27
CA TYR A 756 18.75 13.26 20.38
C TYR A 756 17.70 14.37 20.53
N ASP A 757 18.07 15.59 20.16
CA ASP A 757 17.15 16.73 20.08
C ASP A 757 16.70 16.96 18.64
N GLU A 758 15.40 17.16 18.44
CA GLU A 758 14.83 17.52 17.15
C GLU A 758 13.70 18.54 17.33
N ASN A 759 13.75 19.64 16.57
CA ASN A 759 12.74 20.70 16.60
C ASN A 759 12.41 21.23 18.02
N GLY A 760 13.41 21.26 18.91
CA GLY A 760 13.26 21.72 20.30
C GLY A 760 12.61 20.72 21.25
N THR A 761 12.40 19.46 20.82
CA THR A 761 11.93 18.36 21.67
C THR A 761 13.06 17.34 21.84
N HIS A 762 13.31 16.93 23.07
CA HIS A 762 14.27 15.88 23.38
C HIS A 762 13.62 14.50 23.23
N HIS A 763 14.28 13.60 22.51
CA HIS A 763 13.86 12.23 22.30
C HIS A 763 14.80 11.29 23.08
N PRO A 764 14.31 10.58 24.11
CA PRO A 764 15.17 9.81 24.98
C PRO A 764 15.77 8.58 24.28
N GLY A 765 17.03 8.30 24.61
CA GLY A 765 17.79 7.16 24.09
C GLY A 765 17.48 5.84 24.78
N TYR A 766 17.94 4.73 24.19
CA TYR A 766 17.83 3.41 24.84
C TYR A 766 18.48 3.38 26.22
N SER A 767 19.67 3.97 26.38
CA SER A 767 20.37 4.03 27.67
C SER A 767 19.57 4.78 28.74
N GLU A 768 19.02 5.94 28.40
CA GLU A 768 18.19 6.75 29.30
C GLU A 768 16.90 6.03 29.71
N LEU A 769 16.23 5.35 28.77
CA LEU A 769 15.03 4.58 29.08
C LEU A 769 15.31 3.36 29.97
N ILE A 770 16.46 2.70 29.80
CA ILE A 770 16.87 1.60 30.69
C ILE A 770 17.20 2.14 32.08
N GLU A 771 17.90 3.27 32.19
CA GLU A 771 18.18 3.91 33.48
C GLU A 771 16.89 4.29 34.21
N GLU A 772 15.91 4.86 33.50
CA GLU A 772 14.58 5.15 34.06
C GLU A 772 13.86 3.86 34.48
N LEU A 773 13.95 2.79 33.68
CA LEU A 773 13.28 1.51 33.94
C LEU A 773 13.85 0.84 35.20
N GLU A 774 15.16 0.73 35.31
CA GLU A 774 15.82 0.13 36.49
C GLU A 774 15.64 0.99 37.74
N GLY A 775 15.65 2.32 37.58
CA GLY A 775 15.48 3.27 38.68
C GLY A 775 14.05 3.28 39.25
N ARG A 776 13.02 3.19 38.39
CA ARG A 776 11.61 3.24 38.80
C ARG A 776 11.01 1.86 39.09
N PHE A 777 11.45 0.84 38.36
CA PHE A 777 10.90 -0.51 38.41
C PHE A 777 12.03 -1.55 38.50
N PRO A 778 12.76 -1.65 39.61
CA PRO A 778 13.86 -2.60 39.74
C PRO A 778 13.39 -4.07 39.59
N PRO A 779 14.20 -4.95 38.96
CA PRO A 779 13.83 -6.35 38.73
C PRO A 779 13.48 -7.10 40.02
N GLY A 780 12.46 -7.96 39.96
CA GLY A 780 12.03 -8.80 41.09
C GLY A 780 11.16 -8.11 42.15
N GLN A 781 10.89 -6.81 42.01
CA GLN A 781 9.92 -6.11 42.87
C GLN A 781 8.53 -6.08 42.22
N SER A 782 7.49 -6.28 43.03
CA SER A 782 6.11 -6.16 42.55
C SER A 782 5.79 -4.70 42.21
N ILE A 783 5.23 -4.47 41.03
CA ILE A 783 4.75 -3.15 40.61
C ILE A 783 3.39 -2.90 41.27
N VAL A 784 3.41 -2.15 42.37
CA VAL A 784 2.23 -1.84 43.17
C VAL A 784 1.61 -0.51 42.73
N GLY A 785 0.31 -0.53 42.49
CA GLY A 785 -0.48 0.64 42.13
C GLY A 785 -0.75 0.72 40.63
N GLU A 786 -2.00 1.05 40.28
CA GLU A 786 -2.47 1.06 38.89
C GLU A 786 -1.64 2.02 38.02
N GLN A 787 -1.33 3.22 38.51
CA GLN A 787 -0.51 4.20 37.76
C GLN A 787 0.90 3.67 37.47
N ASN A 788 1.54 3.04 38.46
CA ASN A 788 2.87 2.46 38.30
C ASN A 788 2.87 1.33 37.27
N GLN A 789 1.80 0.52 37.22
CA GLN A 789 1.62 -0.48 36.17
C GLN A 789 1.51 0.17 34.78
N LYS A 790 0.73 1.26 34.64
CA LYS A 790 0.62 1.99 33.35
C LYS A 790 1.95 2.58 32.91
N ASP A 791 2.65 3.22 33.83
CA ASP A 791 3.95 3.84 33.58
C ASP A 791 4.98 2.79 33.16
N PHE A 792 5.00 1.63 33.83
CA PHE A 792 5.83 0.49 33.43
C PHE A 792 5.50 -0.01 32.02
N ILE A 793 4.21 -0.20 31.69
CA ILE A 793 3.81 -0.68 30.37
C ILE A 793 4.20 0.32 29.27
N SER A 794 4.04 1.62 29.51
CA SER A 794 4.46 2.66 28.56
C SER A 794 5.98 2.65 28.36
N LEU A 795 6.73 2.64 29.47
CA LEU A 795 8.20 2.70 29.46
C LEU A 795 8.82 1.45 28.83
N PHE A 796 8.41 0.25 29.26
CA PHE A 796 8.90 -0.99 28.69
C PHE A 796 8.48 -1.15 27.22
N GLY A 797 7.28 -0.68 26.85
CA GLY A 797 6.87 -0.61 25.44
C GLY A 797 7.79 0.26 24.59
N ALA A 798 8.24 1.40 25.12
CA ALA A 798 9.23 2.26 24.44
C ALA A 798 10.59 1.58 24.30
N VAL A 799 11.06 0.89 25.34
CA VAL A 799 12.29 0.08 25.32
C VAL A 799 12.20 -1.01 24.23
N LEU A 800 11.08 -1.73 24.14
CA LEU A 800 10.86 -2.76 23.11
C LEU A 800 10.96 -2.19 21.69
N ARG A 801 10.37 -1.01 21.44
CA ARG A 801 10.44 -0.34 20.14
C ARG A 801 11.87 0.08 19.78
N LEU A 802 12.58 0.73 20.70
CA LEU A 802 13.99 1.13 20.48
C LEU A 802 14.89 -0.08 20.28
N ARG A 803 14.74 -1.13 21.11
CA ARG A 803 15.49 -2.37 20.94
C ARG A 803 15.24 -3.00 19.57
N ASN A 804 13.99 -3.04 19.09
CA ASN A 804 13.64 -3.56 17.76
C ASN A 804 14.28 -2.76 16.60
N ILE A 805 14.62 -1.49 16.82
CA ILE A 805 15.39 -0.66 15.88
C ILE A 805 16.89 -0.97 16.00
N LEU A 806 17.40 -0.97 17.23
CA LEU A 806 18.81 -1.15 17.56
C LEU A 806 19.35 -2.53 17.17
N THR A 807 18.55 -3.59 17.23
CA THR A 807 18.97 -4.95 16.82
C THR A 807 19.47 -5.04 15.38
N ALA A 808 19.11 -4.11 14.50
CA ALA A 808 19.63 -4.09 13.15
C ALA A 808 21.04 -3.50 13.04
N PHE A 809 21.47 -2.69 14.02
CA PHE A 809 22.79 -2.06 14.08
C PHE A 809 23.85 -3.03 14.57
N ASP A 810 24.97 -3.10 13.83
CA ASP A 810 26.08 -4.01 14.14
C ASP A 810 26.66 -3.68 15.53
N GLY A 811 26.75 -2.40 15.88
CA GLY A 811 27.24 -1.93 17.18
C GLY A 811 26.33 -2.21 18.39
N PHE A 812 25.10 -2.68 18.18
CA PHE A 812 24.22 -3.03 19.29
C PHE A 812 24.50 -4.43 19.85
N SER A 813 25.05 -5.34 19.04
CA SER A 813 25.37 -6.70 19.49
C SER A 813 26.43 -6.66 20.60
N GLY A 814 26.08 -7.06 21.82
CA GLY A 814 26.94 -6.94 23.00
C GLY A 814 26.90 -5.56 23.67
N GLY A 815 26.08 -4.64 23.16
CA GLY A 815 25.79 -3.32 23.73
C GLY A 815 24.49 -3.28 24.53
N GLU A 816 23.85 -4.43 24.78
CA GLU A 816 22.69 -4.56 25.65
C GLU A 816 23.06 -4.24 27.11
N ILE A 817 22.36 -3.26 27.71
CA ILE A 817 22.57 -2.86 29.11
C ILE A 817 21.94 -3.87 30.08
N LEU A 818 20.69 -4.26 29.81
CA LEU A 818 19.99 -5.26 30.61
C LEU A 818 20.55 -6.66 30.36
N SER A 819 20.69 -7.45 31.43
CA SER A 819 20.98 -8.88 31.29
C SER A 819 19.81 -9.61 30.59
N VAL A 820 20.11 -10.74 29.94
CA VAL A 820 19.08 -11.57 29.28
C VAL A 820 17.98 -11.96 30.28
N ARG A 821 18.37 -12.23 31.54
CA ARG A 821 17.45 -12.57 32.62
C ARG A 821 16.55 -11.40 33.00
N ASP A 822 17.12 -10.24 33.30
CA ASP A 822 16.32 -9.09 33.76
C ASP A 822 15.34 -8.63 32.68
N PHE A 823 15.76 -8.69 31.42
CA PHE A 823 14.85 -8.42 30.30
C PHE A 823 13.70 -9.43 30.22
N GLN A 824 13.96 -10.72 30.43
CA GLN A 824 12.91 -11.76 30.47
C GLN A 824 11.98 -11.58 31.68
N ASP A 825 12.52 -11.16 32.82
CA ASP A 825 11.73 -10.86 34.02
C ASP A 825 10.77 -9.69 33.74
N TYR A 826 11.26 -8.59 33.15
CA TYR A 826 10.39 -7.49 32.72
C TYR A 826 9.35 -7.91 31.67
N GLN A 827 9.76 -8.73 30.71
CA GLN A 827 8.86 -9.24 29.69
C GLN A 827 7.74 -10.09 30.31
N SER A 828 8.07 -10.91 31.31
CA SER A 828 7.09 -11.73 32.04
C SER A 828 6.09 -10.85 32.78
N VAL A 829 6.56 -9.84 33.51
CA VAL A 829 5.70 -8.85 34.19
C VAL A 829 4.79 -8.13 33.19
N TYR A 830 5.32 -7.77 32.03
CA TYR A 830 4.54 -7.12 30.98
C TYR A 830 3.43 -8.01 30.40
N ILE A 831 3.72 -9.31 30.20
CA ILE A 831 2.75 -10.31 29.74
C ILE A 831 1.69 -10.58 30.82
N ASP A 832 2.10 -10.67 32.09
CA ASP A 832 1.19 -10.88 33.21
C ASP A 832 0.22 -9.70 33.34
N LEU A 833 0.72 -8.46 33.29
CA LEU A 833 -0.11 -7.26 33.27
C LEU A 833 -1.06 -7.24 32.07
N TYR A 834 -0.60 -7.67 30.89
CA TYR A 834 -1.48 -7.82 29.72
C TYR A 834 -2.61 -8.82 30.00
N HIS A 835 -2.31 -9.97 30.58
CA HIS A 835 -3.29 -11.01 30.88
C HIS A 835 -4.24 -10.63 32.02
N GLU A 836 -3.75 -10.00 33.07
CA GLU A 836 -4.57 -9.51 34.20
C GLU A 836 -5.57 -8.45 33.73
N LEU A 837 -5.10 -7.48 32.94
CA LEU A 837 -5.95 -6.46 32.33
C LEU A 837 -6.91 -7.05 31.28
N ALA A 838 -6.54 -8.16 30.62
CA ALA A 838 -7.41 -8.86 29.68
C ALA A 838 -8.46 -9.77 30.34
N LYS A 839 -8.19 -10.34 31.53
CA LYS A 839 -9.07 -11.29 32.23
C LYS A 839 -10.09 -10.63 33.18
N GLY A 840 -9.88 -9.38 33.60
CA GLY A 840 -10.71 -8.74 34.62
C GLY A 840 -11.69 -7.67 34.09
N ARG A 841 -13.00 -7.99 34.01
CA ARG A 841 -14.12 -7.34 34.75
C ARG A 841 -15.49 -7.35 34.02
N PRO A 842 -16.61 -7.50 34.75
CA PRO A 842 -17.99 -7.32 34.24
C PRO A 842 -18.33 -5.84 33.96
N ALA A 843 -19.36 -5.63 33.14
CA ALA A 843 -19.65 -4.43 32.35
C ALA A 843 -19.93 -3.08 33.07
N ASP A 844 -19.93 -3.00 34.41
CA ASP A 844 -20.52 -1.87 35.16
C ASP A 844 -19.56 -1.03 36.04
N ARG A 845 -18.24 -1.04 35.79
CA ARG A 845 -17.32 -0.09 36.46
C ARG A 845 -16.53 0.72 35.44
N GLU A 846 -16.55 2.04 35.59
CA GLU A 846 -15.87 3.02 34.73
C GLU A 846 -14.48 2.53 34.29
N LYS A 847 -14.27 2.49 32.97
CA LYS A 847 -13.06 2.02 32.30
C LYS A 847 -11.94 3.05 32.46
N ILE A 848 -11.04 2.85 33.43
CA ILE A 848 -9.86 3.70 33.65
C ILE A 848 -8.61 3.13 32.93
N ASN A 849 -8.67 1.90 32.37
CA ASN A 849 -7.53 1.20 31.77
C ASN A 849 -7.38 1.31 30.24
N ASP A 850 -8.21 2.09 29.55
CA ASP A 850 -8.19 2.24 28.08
C ASP A 850 -6.99 3.08 27.56
N ASP A 851 -6.16 3.65 28.45
CA ASP A 851 -5.07 4.58 28.08
C ASP A 851 -3.72 3.88 27.79
N ILE A 852 -3.66 2.54 27.81
CA ILE A 852 -2.39 1.78 27.74
C ILE A 852 -2.30 0.95 26.46
N ILE A 853 -1.19 1.10 25.70
CA ILE A 853 -0.91 0.31 24.50
C ILE A 853 0.11 -0.79 24.83
N PHE A 854 -0.24 -2.04 24.53
CA PHE A 854 0.67 -3.17 24.65
C PHE A 854 1.36 -3.51 23.31
N GLU A 855 2.68 -3.69 23.33
CA GLU A 855 3.48 -4.10 22.17
C GLU A 855 3.61 -5.63 22.07
N ILE A 856 2.49 -6.35 22.16
CA ILE A 856 2.46 -7.84 22.21
C ILE A 856 3.11 -8.47 20.97
N GLU A 857 3.01 -7.84 19.80
CA GLU A 857 3.67 -8.34 18.58
C GLU A 857 5.20 -8.31 18.68
N LEU A 858 5.78 -7.36 19.43
CA LEU A 858 7.21 -7.31 19.69
C LEU A 858 7.64 -8.34 20.76
N ILE A 859 6.73 -8.73 21.65
CA ILE A 859 6.99 -9.71 22.72
C ILE A 859 6.86 -11.15 22.23
N ARG A 860 5.87 -11.42 21.35
CA ARG A 860 5.73 -12.71 20.65
C ARG A 860 6.96 -13.10 19.82
N GLN A 861 7.91 -12.18 19.64
CA GLN A 861 9.23 -12.45 19.07
C GLN A 861 10.05 -13.45 19.88
N VAL A 862 9.85 -13.54 21.20
CA VAL A 862 10.69 -14.30 22.14
C VAL A 862 10.02 -15.60 22.60
N GLU A 863 8.73 -15.83 22.29
CA GLU A 863 8.08 -17.12 22.50
C GLU A 863 8.51 -18.13 21.41
N ILE A 864 9.71 -18.69 21.60
CA ILE A 864 10.04 -20.12 21.65
C ILE A 864 11.38 -20.23 22.41
#